data_AF-A0A9X3ZK09-F1
#
_entry.id   AF-A0A9X3ZK09-F1
#
_cell.length_a   1.000
_cell.length_b   1.000
_cell.length_c   1.000
_cell.angle_alpha   90.00
_cell.angle_beta   90.00
_cell.angle_gamma   90.00
#
_symmetry.space_group_name_H-M   'P 1'
#
loop_
_entity.id
_entity.type
_entity.pdbx_description
1 polymer ?
#
loop_
_entity_poly.entity_id
_entity_poly.type
_entity_poly.pdbx_seq_one_letter_code
_entity_poly.pdbx_strand_id
1 'polypeptide(L)'
;MSILYDYIRLNMYQEFLIFSKGMLKIPYLSGFFTQRLKMFSPFVTWKKERTCILEWGYKASSKKARYFAQQHDLPYATIEDGFLRSIGLGVDGYPPFSLVYDDIGIYYDINQPSRLENLILSQDVLLQEKVDQVEYAIELICTHNLSKYNHAIDTPLQNTKRPIVLVVDQTYGDMAVTFGNAEQSDFLHMLERAIIENPTAEIWLKTHPDVMCGKKQGYLTEYQQFPRVKVLSEDFNSISLLKHVDKVYCVTSHTGFEALLLGKTVVTFGAAWFSGWGLTDDRHAYIRQLKQSKRRAKRSLLQLFYAAYFQYCRYINPNTGKSGTLFDVIDYLIQAKKVTNQLAGDIYCVGMRFWKRKVVQPFFQFPRCRLHFVLNVHELKRCIHEKAQAKIVVWGHSHIEVVEYAKQQQLPLLRMEDGFLRSVGLGSNLTPPISLVLDDVGIYFDAQSRSRLEDILQHQSFTLKDLQRAETLKKTLIEQHIGKYNVGHTHLCLTHIRQNKLLVVGQVENDVSIQYGSPHIRTNAELLCTVRKNNPQAYIIYKPHPDVVAGNRKNTDRLDDYRQYADFVVEKANILDCINQVDEVHTMTSLAGFEALLREKKVHCYGLPFYSNWGLTVDHLSLNRRSRKLSLLELIAGVLIYYPQYIDPKTKTMIDVQRAVDILIEKRRKIKNNKLHTNYFMNIFMKLKNVYSVLR
;
A
#
# COMPACT_ATOMS: atom_id res chain seq x y z
N MET A 1 -11.28 -3.59 -35.68
CA MET A 1 -11.10 -2.23 -36.24
C MET A 1 -11.32 -1.09 -35.24
N SER A 2 -12.22 -1.19 -34.23
CA SER A 2 -12.43 -0.08 -33.26
C SER A 2 -11.28 0.13 -32.27
N ILE A 3 -10.60 -0.93 -31.79
CA ILE A 3 -9.40 -0.77 -30.94
C ILE A 3 -8.27 -0.05 -31.68
N LEU A 4 -8.10 -0.35 -32.98
CA LEU A 4 -7.11 0.31 -33.83
C LEU A 4 -7.49 1.79 -34.01
N TYR A 5 -8.78 2.10 -34.13
CA TYR A 5 -9.30 3.47 -34.25
C TYR A 5 -9.14 4.29 -32.96
N ASP A 6 -9.37 3.69 -31.78
CA ASP A 6 -9.11 4.33 -30.48
C ASP A 6 -7.61 4.52 -30.24
N TYR A 7 -6.77 3.56 -30.63
CA TYR A 7 -5.31 3.66 -30.55
C TYR A 7 -4.74 4.74 -31.51
N ILE A 8 -5.38 4.94 -32.67
CA ILE A 8 -5.02 5.99 -33.63
C ILE A 8 -5.48 7.38 -33.16
N ARG A 9 -6.70 7.52 -32.60
CA ARG A 9 -7.20 8.81 -32.07
C ARG A 9 -6.49 9.25 -30.80
N LEU A 10 -6.20 8.34 -29.87
CA LEU A 10 -5.44 8.67 -28.66
C LEU A 10 -4.00 9.10 -28.99
N ASN A 11 -3.45 8.69 -30.13
CA ASN A 11 -2.13 9.11 -30.63
C ASN A 11 -2.16 10.28 -31.63
N MET A 12 -3.32 10.91 -31.90
CA MET A 12 -3.37 12.10 -32.77
C MET A 12 -2.69 13.31 -32.14
N TYR A 13 -2.82 13.48 -30.83
CA TYR A 13 -2.29 14.65 -30.13
C TYR A 13 -0.97 14.33 -29.43
N GLN A 14 0.00 15.22 -29.59
CA GLN A 14 1.31 15.10 -28.94
C GLN A 14 1.33 15.79 -27.57
N GLU A 15 0.38 16.71 -27.32
CA GLU A 15 0.31 17.49 -26.08
C GLU A 15 -1.11 17.82 -25.62
N PHE A 16 -1.27 17.88 -24.29
CA PHE A 16 -2.43 18.45 -23.62
C PHE A 16 -2.11 19.81 -23.04
N LEU A 17 -2.99 20.78 -23.31
CA LEU A 17 -2.91 22.13 -22.78
C LEU A 17 -3.94 22.29 -21.65
N ILE A 18 -3.45 22.64 -20.46
CA ILE A 18 -4.21 22.67 -19.20
C ILE A 18 -4.25 24.11 -18.69
N PHE A 19 -5.43 24.62 -18.36
CA PHE A 19 -5.65 25.94 -17.76
C PHE A 19 -5.75 25.87 -16.23
N SER A 20 -6.13 24.71 -15.68
CA SER A 20 -6.26 24.52 -14.23
C SER A 20 -4.92 24.27 -13.54
N LYS A 21 -4.44 25.24 -12.74
CA LYS A 21 -3.28 25.07 -11.85
C LYS A 21 -3.50 23.95 -10.82
N GLY A 22 -4.75 23.70 -10.43
CA GLY A 22 -5.08 22.62 -9.48
C GLY A 22 -4.76 21.24 -10.04
N MET A 23 -4.99 21.03 -11.34
CA MET A 23 -4.66 19.76 -12.00
C MET A 23 -3.16 19.47 -11.96
N LEU A 24 -2.30 20.45 -12.19
CA LEU A 24 -0.84 20.24 -12.12
C LEU A 24 -0.32 19.91 -10.73
N LYS A 25 -1.11 20.13 -9.67
CA LYS A 25 -0.75 19.71 -8.31
C LYS A 25 -1.05 18.23 -8.05
N ILE A 26 -1.77 17.55 -8.95
CA ILE A 26 -2.06 16.13 -8.83
C ILE A 26 -0.73 15.36 -8.96
N PRO A 27 -0.30 14.65 -7.89
CA PRO A 27 0.89 13.81 -7.95
C PRO A 27 0.76 12.81 -9.09
N TYR A 28 1.83 12.67 -9.86
CA TYR A 28 1.90 11.72 -10.98
C TYR A 28 0.86 11.92 -12.08
N LEU A 29 0.34 13.15 -12.29
CA LEU A 29 -0.62 13.41 -13.38
C LEU A 29 -0.12 12.91 -14.74
N SER A 30 1.17 13.07 -15.04
CA SER A 30 1.79 12.57 -16.28
C SER A 30 1.81 11.04 -16.39
N GLY A 31 1.57 10.30 -15.30
CA GLY A 31 1.44 8.84 -15.34
C GLY A 31 0.16 8.37 -16.01
N PHE A 32 -0.89 9.22 -16.07
CA PHE A 32 -2.16 8.90 -16.71
C PHE A 32 -2.19 9.16 -18.23
N PHE A 33 -1.19 9.86 -18.76
CA PHE A 33 -1.16 10.33 -20.14
C PHE A 33 0.20 10.07 -20.77
N THR A 34 0.22 9.53 -21.99
CA THR A 34 1.46 9.42 -22.77
C THR A 34 1.87 10.76 -23.40
N GLN A 35 0.90 11.67 -23.56
CA GLN A 35 1.05 13.00 -24.12
C GLN A 35 1.73 13.96 -23.14
N ARG A 36 2.42 14.97 -23.68
CA ARG A 36 3.06 16.01 -22.86
C ARG A 36 2.00 16.93 -22.25
N LEU A 37 2.10 17.19 -20.95
CA LEU A 37 1.20 18.10 -20.24
C LEU A 37 1.82 19.50 -20.17
N LYS A 38 1.13 20.53 -20.67
CA LYS A 38 1.57 21.92 -20.64
C LYS A 38 0.55 22.80 -19.92
N MET A 39 1.01 23.66 -19.01
CA MET A 39 0.18 24.74 -18.47
C MET A 39 -0.02 25.81 -19.54
N PHE A 40 -1.25 26.25 -19.74
CA PHE A 40 -1.54 27.40 -20.57
C PHE A 40 -0.98 28.67 -19.93
N SER A 41 -0.25 29.43 -20.74
CA SER A 41 0.22 30.78 -20.46
C SER A 41 0.29 31.53 -21.79
N PRO A 42 0.09 32.86 -21.81
CA PRO A 42 0.24 33.66 -23.04
C PRO A 42 1.59 33.50 -23.73
N PHE A 43 2.62 33.08 -22.99
CA PHE A 43 4.00 32.90 -23.49
C PHE A 43 4.33 31.46 -23.88
N VAL A 44 3.42 30.51 -23.65
CA VAL A 44 3.65 29.10 -23.96
C VAL A 44 3.26 28.84 -25.41
N THR A 45 4.20 28.30 -26.19
CA THR A 45 3.96 27.90 -27.58
C THR A 45 3.28 26.53 -27.66
N TRP A 46 2.28 26.46 -28.52
CA TRP A 46 1.51 25.24 -28.85
C TRP A 46 1.19 25.23 -30.34
N LYS A 47 0.97 24.05 -30.90
CA LYS A 47 0.62 23.87 -32.33
C LYS A 47 -0.78 23.29 -32.44
N LYS A 48 -1.67 23.96 -33.17
CA LYS A 48 -3.10 23.60 -33.26
C LYS A 48 -3.30 22.13 -33.63
N GLU A 49 -2.55 21.61 -34.59
CA GLU A 49 -2.70 20.26 -35.15
C GLU A 49 -2.30 19.14 -34.18
N ARG A 50 -1.64 19.48 -33.06
CA ARG A 50 -1.06 18.51 -32.11
C ARG A 50 -1.59 18.66 -30.68
N THR A 51 -2.49 19.62 -30.47
CA THR A 51 -2.90 20.04 -29.12
C THR A 51 -4.36 19.67 -28.86
N CYS A 52 -4.61 19.12 -27.67
CA CYS A 52 -5.94 18.98 -27.11
C CYS A 52 -6.03 19.73 -25.77
N ILE A 53 -7.16 20.38 -25.50
CA ILE A 53 -7.41 20.99 -24.19
C ILE A 53 -7.83 19.88 -23.21
N LEU A 54 -7.23 19.83 -22.03
CA LEU A 54 -7.55 18.85 -20.99
C LEU A 54 -7.94 19.54 -19.68
N GLU A 55 -9.15 19.29 -19.19
CA GLU A 55 -9.70 19.98 -18.01
C GLU A 55 -10.50 19.08 -17.07
N TRP A 56 -10.79 19.57 -15.86
CA TRP A 56 -11.53 18.82 -14.84
C TRP A 56 -13.04 19.07 -14.88
N GLY A 57 -13.80 18.07 -15.32
CA GLY A 57 -15.27 18.06 -15.34
C GLY A 57 -15.90 19.31 -15.98
N TYR A 58 -17.11 19.66 -15.50
CA TYR A 58 -17.84 20.88 -15.90
C TYR A 58 -17.74 22.02 -14.87
N LYS A 59 -16.66 22.07 -14.07
CA LYS A 59 -16.45 23.11 -13.06
C LYS A 59 -16.43 24.51 -13.68
N ALA A 60 -16.81 25.55 -12.93
CA ALA A 60 -16.75 26.94 -13.43
C ALA A 60 -15.36 27.33 -13.97
N SER A 61 -14.29 26.79 -13.37
CA SER A 61 -12.89 26.98 -13.81
C SER A 61 -12.62 26.51 -15.24
N SER A 62 -13.38 25.53 -15.74
CA SER A 62 -13.21 24.95 -17.07
C SER A 62 -13.93 25.73 -18.18
N LYS A 63 -14.77 26.73 -17.84
CA LYS A 63 -15.49 27.57 -18.84
C LYS A 63 -14.54 28.30 -19.77
N LYS A 64 -13.47 28.90 -19.22
CA LYS A 64 -12.45 29.62 -20.02
C LYS A 64 -11.75 28.69 -21.01
N ALA A 65 -11.41 27.48 -20.58
CA ALA A 65 -10.75 26.49 -21.41
C ALA A 65 -11.66 25.96 -22.52
N ARG A 66 -12.97 25.76 -22.24
CA ARG A 66 -13.95 25.41 -23.29
C ARG A 66 -14.13 26.53 -24.31
N TYR A 67 -14.26 27.77 -23.84
CA TYR A 67 -14.36 28.93 -24.73
C TYR A 67 -13.11 29.03 -25.61
N PHE A 68 -11.92 28.87 -25.02
CA PHE A 68 -10.67 28.86 -25.77
C PHE A 68 -10.62 27.72 -26.80
N ALA A 69 -11.03 26.50 -26.41
CA ALA A 69 -11.10 25.37 -27.32
C ALA A 69 -12.03 25.67 -28.52
N GLN A 70 -13.20 26.25 -28.26
CA GLN A 70 -14.16 26.63 -29.30
C GLN A 70 -13.62 27.74 -30.22
N GLN A 71 -13.05 28.81 -29.66
CA GLN A 71 -12.51 29.93 -30.43
C GLN A 71 -11.35 29.52 -31.35
N HIS A 72 -10.54 28.55 -30.93
CA HIS A 72 -9.40 28.07 -31.69
C HIS A 72 -9.67 26.78 -32.45
N ASP A 73 -10.89 26.24 -32.37
CA ASP A 73 -11.30 24.98 -32.99
C ASP A 73 -10.31 23.86 -32.62
N LEU A 74 -10.14 23.71 -31.31
CA LEU A 74 -9.31 22.68 -30.67
C LEU A 74 -10.19 21.59 -30.07
N PRO A 75 -9.71 20.33 -30.11
CA PRO A 75 -10.37 19.23 -29.42
C PRO A 75 -10.30 19.44 -27.91
N TYR A 76 -11.37 19.07 -27.22
CA TYR A 76 -11.52 19.24 -25.78
C TYR A 76 -11.79 17.88 -25.15
N ALA A 77 -10.98 17.54 -24.16
CA ALA A 77 -11.19 16.38 -23.31
C ALA A 77 -11.34 16.82 -21.86
N THR A 78 -12.14 16.08 -21.12
CA THR A 78 -12.38 16.25 -19.70
C THR A 78 -11.96 15.01 -18.93
N ILE A 79 -11.55 15.25 -17.69
CA ILE A 79 -11.18 14.21 -16.73
C ILE A 79 -11.95 14.42 -15.44
N GLU A 80 -12.15 13.31 -14.73
CA GLU A 80 -12.68 13.27 -13.38
C GLU A 80 -12.00 12.16 -12.60
N ASP A 81 -12.26 12.09 -11.30
CA ASP A 81 -11.82 10.95 -10.50
C ASP A 81 -12.34 9.63 -11.07
N GLY A 82 -11.46 8.64 -11.19
CA GLY A 82 -11.85 7.28 -11.58
C GLY A 82 -12.69 6.58 -10.53
N PHE A 83 -13.33 5.48 -10.92
CA PHE A 83 -14.28 4.74 -10.07
C PHE A 83 -13.60 4.00 -8.91
N LEU A 84 -12.29 3.75 -8.99
CA LEU A 84 -11.45 3.21 -7.91
C LEU A 84 -10.31 4.19 -7.63
N ARG A 85 -10.58 5.21 -6.81
CA ARG A 85 -9.80 6.44 -6.79
C ARG A 85 -8.58 6.36 -5.87
N SER A 86 -8.77 6.10 -4.58
CA SER A 86 -7.70 6.35 -3.59
C SER A 86 -7.92 5.67 -2.24
N ILE A 87 -6.90 5.71 -1.37
CA ILE A 87 -7.01 5.24 0.02
C ILE A 87 -8.02 6.11 0.78
N GLY A 88 -7.84 7.43 0.84
CA GLY A 88 -8.75 8.36 1.51
C GLY A 88 -9.49 9.30 0.56
N LEU A 89 -10.25 10.25 1.12
CA LEU A 89 -11.04 11.22 0.37
C LEU A 89 -10.16 12.26 -0.34
N GLY A 90 -10.63 12.76 -1.48
CA GLY A 90 -9.95 13.85 -2.20
C GLY A 90 -9.90 15.16 -1.40
N VAL A 91 -10.96 15.44 -0.62
CA VAL A 91 -11.04 16.62 0.26
C VAL A 91 -10.07 16.58 1.44
N ASP A 92 -9.45 15.43 1.71
CA ASP A 92 -8.41 15.25 2.74
C ASP A 92 -7.00 15.20 2.12
N GLY A 93 -6.88 15.51 0.83
CA GLY A 93 -5.60 15.61 0.13
C GLY A 93 -5.08 14.28 -0.44
N TYR A 94 -5.84 13.19 -0.37
CA TYR A 94 -5.43 11.93 -0.99
C TYR A 94 -5.50 12.04 -2.52
N PRO A 95 -4.39 11.77 -3.23
CA PRO A 95 -4.35 11.87 -4.68
C PRO A 95 -5.07 10.69 -5.36
N PRO A 96 -5.60 10.88 -6.58
CA PRO A 96 -6.20 9.80 -7.34
C PRO A 96 -5.14 8.83 -7.90
N PHE A 97 -5.44 7.54 -7.87
CA PHE A 97 -4.74 6.46 -8.57
C PHE A 97 -5.41 6.09 -9.90
N SER A 98 -6.63 6.57 -10.11
CA SER A 98 -7.35 6.45 -11.36
C SER A 98 -8.04 7.76 -11.74
N LEU A 99 -8.11 8.03 -13.04
CA LEU A 99 -8.85 9.15 -13.63
C LEU A 99 -9.69 8.61 -14.78
N VAL A 100 -10.91 9.11 -14.95
CA VAL A 100 -11.62 8.92 -16.22
C VAL A 100 -11.10 9.91 -17.25
N TYR A 101 -11.16 9.54 -18.52
CA TYR A 101 -10.85 10.42 -19.63
C TYR A 101 -11.97 10.37 -20.67
N ASP A 102 -12.53 11.53 -20.98
CA ASP A 102 -13.64 11.66 -21.91
C ASP A 102 -13.40 12.81 -22.89
N ASP A 103 -13.30 12.48 -24.17
CA ASP A 103 -13.12 13.41 -25.30
C ASP A 103 -14.41 13.57 -26.11
N ILE A 104 -15.55 13.13 -25.57
CA ILE A 104 -16.88 13.24 -26.20
C ILE A 104 -17.83 14.06 -25.31
N GLY A 105 -17.89 13.71 -24.03
CA GLY A 105 -18.77 14.33 -23.04
C GLY A 105 -18.21 14.07 -21.64
N ILE A 106 -19.03 13.54 -20.72
CA ILE A 106 -18.58 12.97 -19.45
C ILE A 106 -19.62 11.95 -18.97
N TYR A 107 -19.21 10.89 -18.26
CA TYR A 107 -20.08 9.76 -17.92
C TYR A 107 -21.39 10.12 -17.19
N TYR A 108 -21.38 11.18 -16.38
CA TYR A 108 -22.55 11.61 -15.62
C TYR A 108 -23.45 12.59 -16.39
N ASP A 109 -23.06 13.04 -17.58
CA ASP A 109 -23.85 13.95 -18.41
C ASP A 109 -24.63 13.17 -19.46
N ILE A 110 -25.95 13.12 -19.26
CA ILE A 110 -26.86 12.43 -20.15
C ILE A 110 -27.42 13.30 -21.27
N ASN A 111 -27.16 14.61 -21.27
CA ASN A 111 -27.67 15.54 -22.28
C ASN A 111 -26.94 15.42 -23.62
N GLN A 112 -25.78 14.76 -23.62
CA GLN A 112 -24.98 14.45 -24.82
C GLN A 112 -24.29 13.10 -24.64
N PRO A 113 -23.84 12.43 -25.72
CA PRO A 113 -23.09 11.18 -25.60
C PRO A 113 -21.80 11.36 -24.80
N SER A 114 -21.35 10.29 -24.17
CA SER A 114 -20.05 10.23 -23.50
C SER A 114 -19.19 9.13 -24.10
N ARG A 115 -17.87 9.19 -23.89
CA ARG A 115 -16.99 8.09 -24.29
C ARG A 115 -17.41 6.79 -23.61
N LEU A 116 -17.81 6.83 -22.34
CA LEU A 116 -18.27 5.65 -21.62
C LEU A 116 -19.52 5.03 -22.25
N GLU A 117 -20.51 5.84 -22.64
CA GLU A 117 -21.72 5.37 -23.33
C GLU A 117 -21.37 4.62 -24.62
N ASN A 118 -20.48 5.19 -25.43
CA ASN A 118 -20.03 4.58 -26.68
C ASN A 118 -19.21 3.30 -26.43
N LEU A 119 -18.38 3.28 -25.38
CA LEU A 119 -17.69 2.07 -24.97
C LEU A 119 -18.70 0.99 -24.61
N ILE A 120 -19.68 1.25 -23.73
CA ILE A 120 -20.68 0.25 -23.32
C ILE A 120 -21.46 -0.30 -24.53
N LEU A 121 -21.82 0.55 -25.49
CA LEU A 121 -22.51 0.12 -26.70
C LEU A 121 -21.66 -0.81 -27.59
N SER A 122 -20.33 -0.74 -27.53
CA SER A 122 -19.42 -1.50 -28.42
C SER A 122 -18.87 -2.81 -27.86
N GLN A 123 -19.38 -3.29 -26.71
CA GLN A 123 -18.75 -4.39 -25.95
C GLN A 123 -18.98 -5.83 -26.44
N ASP A 124 -19.78 -6.06 -27.49
CA ASP A 124 -20.25 -7.41 -27.82
C ASP A 124 -19.12 -8.38 -28.23
N VAL A 125 -18.05 -7.91 -28.89
CA VAL A 125 -16.92 -8.77 -29.33
C VAL A 125 -15.75 -8.79 -28.34
N LEU A 126 -15.47 -7.66 -27.69
CA LEU A 126 -14.25 -7.47 -26.90
C LEU A 126 -14.26 -8.17 -25.55
N LEU A 127 -15.43 -8.26 -24.93
CA LEU A 127 -15.54 -8.83 -23.60
C LEU A 127 -15.23 -10.33 -23.58
N GLN A 128 -15.50 -11.05 -24.68
CA GLN A 128 -15.41 -12.52 -24.72
C GLN A 128 -13.98 -13.03 -24.42
N GLU A 129 -12.95 -12.27 -24.78
CA GLU A 129 -11.54 -12.59 -24.49
C GLU A 129 -11.08 -12.18 -23.08
N LYS A 130 -11.92 -11.45 -22.33
CA LYS A 130 -11.58 -10.78 -21.08
C LYS A 130 -12.47 -11.15 -19.90
N VAL A 131 -13.44 -12.06 -20.10
CA VAL A 131 -14.43 -12.46 -19.09
C VAL A 131 -13.76 -12.83 -17.76
N ASP A 132 -12.82 -13.78 -17.78
CA ASP A 132 -12.13 -14.26 -16.56
C ASP A 132 -11.42 -13.12 -15.82
N GLN A 133 -10.79 -12.20 -16.57
CA GLN A 133 -10.09 -11.06 -15.99
C GLN A 133 -11.05 -10.05 -15.36
N VAL A 134 -12.22 -9.86 -15.97
CA VAL A 134 -13.27 -8.97 -15.47
C VAL A 134 -13.92 -9.56 -14.22
N GLU A 135 -14.27 -10.84 -14.25
CA GLU A 135 -14.85 -11.55 -13.10
C GLU A 135 -13.88 -11.54 -11.92
N TYR A 136 -12.60 -11.82 -12.16
CA TYR A 136 -11.57 -11.76 -11.12
C TYR A 136 -11.39 -10.36 -10.52
N ALA A 137 -11.46 -9.30 -11.33
CA ALA A 137 -11.41 -7.93 -10.81
C ALA A 137 -12.62 -7.59 -9.93
N ILE A 138 -13.83 -8.01 -10.32
CA ILE A 138 -15.05 -7.84 -9.52
C ILE A 138 -14.93 -8.64 -8.21
N GLU A 139 -14.48 -9.89 -8.28
CA GLU A 139 -14.26 -10.74 -7.11
C GLU A 139 -13.31 -10.08 -6.11
N LEU A 140 -12.16 -9.55 -6.56
CA LEU A 140 -11.22 -8.85 -5.68
C LEU A 140 -11.84 -7.61 -5.04
N ILE A 141 -12.56 -6.79 -5.82
CA ILE A 141 -13.23 -5.58 -5.32
C ILE A 141 -14.27 -5.94 -4.25
N CYS A 142 -15.12 -6.92 -4.53
CA CYS A 142 -16.18 -7.36 -3.62
C CYS A 142 -15.61 -8.05 -2.37
N THR A 143 -14.61 -8.93 -2.53
CA THR A 143 -14.00 -9.67 -1.42
C THR A 143 -13.27 -8.74 -0.46
N HIS A 144 -12.51 -7.78 -0.99
CA HIS A 144 -11.71 -6.85 -0.18
C HIS A 144 -12.41 -5.54 0.17
N ASN A 145 -13.72 -5.43 -0.10
CA ASN A 145 -14.52 -4.24 0.20
C ASN A 145 -13.89 -2.96 -0.40
N LEU A 146 -13.49 -3.01 -1.67
CA LEU A 146 -12.90 -1.86 -2.36
C LEU A 146 -13.98 -0.97 -2.98
N SER A 147 -13.86 0.34 -2.81
CA SER A 147 -14.82 1.33 -3.33
C SER A 147 -14.05 2.52 -3.92
N LYS A 148 -14.74 3.56 -4.40
CA LYS A 148 -14.10 4.80 -4.86
C LYS A 148 -13.10 5.33 -3.83
N TYR A 149 -13.46 5.31 -2.55
CA TYR A 149 -12.60 5.67 -1.42
C TYR A 149 -12.52 4.51 -0.42
N ASN A 150 -11.35 4.29 0.19
CA ASN A 150 -11.03 3.05 0.91
C ASN A 150 -10.56 3.29 2.36
N HIS A 151 -11.07 4.35 3.01
CA HIS A 151 -10.72 4.78 4.37
C HIS A 151 -11.72 4.36 5.43
N ALA A 152 -12.98 4.19 5.02
CA ALA A 152 -14.12 3.90 5.88
C ALA A 152 -14.01 2.51 6.53
N ILE A 153 -14.64 2.33 7.70
CA ILE A 153 -14.71 1.02 8.36
C ILE A 153 -15.57 0.07 7.57
N ASP A 154 -15.23 -1.22 7.63
CA ASP A 154 -16.17 -2.24 7.22
C ASP A 154 -17.35 -2.28 8.20
N THR A 155 -18.57 -2.40 7.66
CA THR A 155 -19.80 -2.47 8.45
C THR A 155 -19.76 -3.72 9.34
N PRO A 156 -19.99 -3.60 10.66
CA PRO A 156 -20.11 -4.75 11.54
C PRO A 156 -21.24 -5.67 11.07
N LEU A 157 -21.08 -6.98 11.27
CA LEU A 157 -22.13 -7.95 10.97
C LEU A 157 -23.42 -7.57 11.72
N GLN A 158 -24.48 -7.25 10.99
CA GLN A 158 -25.80 -7.00 11.56
C GLN A 158 -26.68 -8.22 11.39
N ASN A 159 -27.26 -8.69 12.50
CA ASN A 159 -28.19 -9.80 12.51
C ASN A 159 -29.62 -9.24 12.59
N THR A 160 -30.14 -8.73 11.48
CA THR A 160 -31.52 -8.24 11.40
C THR A 160 -32.44 -9.39 10.98
N LYS A 161 -33.60 -9.51 11.61
CA LYS A 161 -34.65 -10.46 11.17
C LYS A 161 -35.48 -9.94 10.00
N ARG A 162 -35.32 -8.66 9.65
CA ARG A 162 -36.08 -7.96 8.60
C ARG A 162 -35.19 -7.66 7.40
N PRO A 163 -35.76 -7.63 6.18
CA PRO A 163 -35.07 -7.12 5.01
C PRO A 163 -34.61 -5.69 5.22
N ILE A 164 -33.46 -5.33 4.65
CA ILE A 164 -32.87 -4.00 4.73
C ILE A 164 -32.90 -3.35 3.36
N VAL A 165 -33.48 -2.15 3.29
CA VAL A 165 -33.50 -1.30 2.10
C VAL A 165 -32.60 -0.11 2.34
N LEU A 166 -31.61 0.08 1.47
CA LEU A 166 -30.71 1.22 1.53
C LEU A 166 -31.22 2.35 0.64
N VAL A 167 -31.32 3.55 1.20
CA VAL A 167 -31.53 4.80 0.46
C VAL A 167 -30.23 5.59 0.51
N VAL A 168 -29.69 5.94 -0.67
CA VAL A 168 -28.39 6.61 -0.79
C VAL A 168 -28.58 8.10 -1.03
N ASP A 169 -28.11 8.93 -0.09
CA ASP A 169 -28.03 10.38 -0.24
C ASP A 169 -26.78 10.80 -1.04
N GLN A 170 -26.78 12.02 -1.57
CA GLN A 170 -25.67 12.63 -2.29
C GLN A 170 -25.37 14.04 -1.76
N THR A 171 -24.22 14.59 -2.12
CA THR A 171 -23.87 15.95 -1.75
C THR A 171 -24.70 16.96 -2.54
N TYR A 172 -25.26 17.96 -1.88
CA TYR A 172 -25.98 19.04 -2.55
C TYR A 172 -25.08 19.74 -3.60
N GLY A 173 -25.63 19.96 -4.79
CA GLY A 173 -24.89 20.53 -5.92
C GLY A 173 -23.94 19.56 -6.62
N ASP A 174 -24.10 18.24 -6.41
CA ASP A 174 -23.40 17.22 -7.19
C ASP A 174 -23.76 17.36 -8.67
N MET A 175 -22.73 17.51 -9.52
CA MET A 175 -22.91 17.63 -10.96
C MET A 175 -23.58 16.38 -11.55
N ALA A 176 -23.36 15.20 -10.97
CA ALA A 176 -24.03 13.99 -11.45
C ALA A 176 -25.54 13.98 -11.19
N VAL A 177 -26.04 14.79 -10.24
CA VAL A 177 -27.49 14.98 -10.05
C VAL A 177 -28.03 15.92 -11.12
N THR A 178 -27.43 17.11 -11.24
CA THR A 178 -27.84 18.14 -12.21
C THR A 178 -27.79 17.62 -13.64
N PHE A 179 -26.69 16.99 -14.05
CA PHE A 179 -26.50 16.46 -15.39
C PHE A 179 -27.11 15.06 -15.59
N GLY A 180 -27.60 14.44 -14.50
CA GLY A 180 -28.47 13.26 -14.52
C GLY A 180 -29.95 13.60 -14.70
N ASN A 181 -30.27 14.88 -14.95
CA ASN A 181 -31.61 15.48 -15.03
C ASN A 181 -32.49 15.21 -13.80
N ALA A 182 -31.88 15.14 -12.61
CA ALA A 182 -32.59 15.02 -11.34
C ALA A 182 -32.46 16.28 -10.49
N GLU A 183 -33.37 16.46 -9.55
CA GLU A 183 -33.43 17.59 -8.64
C GLU A 183 -33.71 17.14 -7.20
N GLN A 184 -33.85 18.09 -6.28
CA GLN A 184 -34.07 17.79 -4.86
C GLN A 184 -35.38 17.03 -4.61
N SER A 185 -36.43 17.30 -5.39
CA SER A 185 -37.73 16.63 -5.26
C SER A 185 -37.62 15.11 -5.51
N ASP A 186 -36.72 14.69 -6.41
CA ASP A 186 -36.49 13.27 -6.71
C ASP A 186 -35.91 12.49 -5.53
N PHE A 187 -35.11 13.13 -4.67
CA PHE A 187 -34.59 12.49 -3.46
C PHE A 187 -35.70 12.20 -2.46
N LEU A 188 -36.65 13.12 -2.30
CA LEU A 188 -37.80 12.95 -1.42
C LEU A 188 -38.72 11.86 -1.94
N HIS A 189 -39.05 11.94 -3.23
CA HIS A 189 -39.87 10.94 -3.88
C HIS A 189 -39.21 9.55 -3.80
N MET A 190 -37.89 9.44 -3.98
CA MET A 190 -37.14 8.21 -3.79
C MET A 190 -37.30 7.64 -2.37
N LEU A 191 -37.15 8.47 -1.33
CA LEU A 191 -37.29 8.04 0.07
C LEU A 191 -38.72 7.57 0.36
N GLU A 192 -39.73 8.33 -0.07
CA GLU A 192 -41.14 7.97 0.10
C GLU A 192 -41.47 6.64 -0.59
N ARG A 193 -41.02 6.45 -1.83
CA ARG A 193 -41.22 5.19 -2.56
C ARG A 193 -40.50 4.02 -1.91
N ALA A 194 -39.28 4.21 -1.39
CA ALA A 194 -38.59 3.18 -0.63
C ALA A 194 -39.39 2.75 0.62
N ILE A 195 -40.00 3.70 1.33
CA ILE A 195 -40.83 3.44 2.51
C ILE A 195 -42.12 2.69 2.13
N ILE A 196 -42.81 3.14 1.07
CA ILE A 196 -44.12 2.60 0.64
C ILE A 196 -43.97 1.21 0.01
N GLU A 197 -42.99 1.02 -0.87
CA GLU A 197 -42.79 -0.23 -1.63
C GLU A 197 -42.24 -1.37 -0.75
N ASN A 198 -41.69 -1.05 0.42
CA ASN A 198 -41.07 -2.02 1.33
C ASN A 198 -41.67 -1.89 2.74
N PRO A 199 -42.95 -2.29 2.95
CA PRO A 199 -43.69 -2.04 4.19
C PRO A 199 -43.13 -2.79 5.41
N THR A 200 -42.44 -3.92 5.20
CA THR A 200 -41.89 -4.77 6.26
C THR A 200 -40.39 -4.58 6.49
N ALA A 201 -39.71 -3.82 5.62
CA ALA A 201 -38.27 -3.63 5.66
C ALA A 201 -37.85 -2.52 6.63
N GLU A 202 -36.61 -2.60 7.10
CA GLU A 202 -35.91 -1.46 7.68
C GLU A 202 -35.37 -0.56 6.58
N ILE A 203 -35.60 0.76 6.69
CA ILE A 203 -35.09 1.72 5.72
C ILE A 203 -33.84 2.36 6.30
N TRP A 204 -32.69 2.10 5.70
CA TRP A 204 -31.42 2.71 6.09
C TRP A 204 -31.09 3.88 5.17
N LEU A 205 -30.92 5.07 5.73
CA LEU A 205 -30.50 6.25 5.00
C LEU A 205 -28.99 6.42 5.13
N LYS A 206 -28.25 6.20 4.04
CA LYS A 206 -26.80 6.42 3.98
C LYS A 206 -26.50 7.85 3.55
N THR A 207 -25.92 8.62 4.46
CA THR A 207 -25.41 9.96 4.15
C THR A 207 -24.06 9.88 3.41
N HIS A 208 -23.74 10.91 2.61
CA HIS A 208 -22.49 10.96 1.86
C HIS A 208 -21.31 11.34 2.79
N PRO A 209 -20.10 10.73 2.64
CA PRO A 209 -18.95 11.02 3.52
C PRO A 209 -18.56 12.52 3.62
N ASP A 210 -18.62 13.27 2.51
CA ASP A 210 -18.40 14.74 2.52
C ASP A 210 -19.39 15.51 3.42
N VAL A 211 -20.62 15.00 3.59
CA VAL A 211 -21.64 15.60 4.46
C VAL A 211 -21.35 15.25 5.91
N MET A 212 -20.97 14.00 6.17
CA MET A 212 -20.61 13.52 7.51
C MET A 212 -19.41 14.25 8.10
N CYS A 213 -18.44 14.65 7.27
CA CYS A 213 -17.30 15.47 7.72
C CYS A 213 -17.62 16.98 7.82
N GLY A 214 -18.90 17.38 7.68
CA GLY A 214 -19.37 18.75 7.83
C GLY A 214 -18.95 19.71 6.71
N LYS A 215 -18.37 19.20 5.62
CA LYS A 215 -17.86 20.03 4.51
C LYS A 215 -18.93 20.39 3.50
N LYS A 216 -20.05 19.66 3.46
CA LYS A 216 -21.20 19.87 2.55
C LYS A 216 -22.53 19.52 3.22
N GLN A 217 -23.64 19.91 2.60
CA GLN A 217 -25.00 19.50 2.97
C GLN A 217 -25.48 18.36 2.06
N GLY A 218 -26.33 17.46 2.57
CA GLY A 218 -26.99 16.39 1.80
C GLY A 218 -28.43 16.75 1.41
N TYR A 219 -29.01 16.07 0.42
CA TYR A 219 -30.38 16.35 -0.04
C TYR A 219 -31.45 15.88 0.96
N LEU A 220 -31.15 14.87 1.77
CA LEU A 220 -32.10 14.26 2.72
C LEU A 220 -31.85 14.65 4.18
N THR A 221 -31.06 15.70 4.42
CA THR A 221 -30.63 16.12 5.77
C THR A 221 -31.81 16.46 6.70
N GLU A 222 -32.87 17.07 6.19
CA GLU A 222 -34.05 17.49 6.99
C GLU A 222 -35.09 16.38 7.18
N TYR A 223 -34.97 15.27 6.45
CA TYR A 223 -35.98 14.21 6.35
C TYR A 223 -35.61 12.96 7.19
N GLN A 224 -34.75 13.16 8.19
CA GLN A 224 -34.31 12.11 9.12
C GLN A 224 -35.38 11.72 10.15
N GLN A 225 -36.53 12.43 10.17
CA GLN A 225 -37.57 12.30 11.20
C GLN A 225 -38.63 11.23 10.91
N PHE A 226 -38.53 10.47 9.81
CA PHE A 226 -39.49 9.41 9.51
C PHE A 226 -39.32 8.20 10.46
N PRO A 227 -40.39 7.70 11.12
CA PRO A 227 -40.27 6.68 12.17
C PRO A 227 -39.61 5.35 11.77
N ARG A 228 -39.61 4.99 10.48
CA ARG A 228 -39.01 3.74 9.96
C ARG A 228 -37.63 3.93 9.32
N VAL A 229 -37.09 5.16 9.32
CA VAL A 229 -35.82 5.50 8.70
C VAL A 229 -34.72 5.51 9.75
N LYS A 230 -33.76 4.60 9.61
CA LYS A 230 -32.52 4.57 10.39
C LYS A 230 -31.45 5.32 9.62
N VAL A 231 -31.04 6.48 10.12
CA VAL A 231 -29.92 7.23 9.54
C VAL A 231 -28.60 6.59 9.96
N LEU A 232 -27.76 6.25 8.99
CA LEU A 232 -26.42 5.77 9.25
C LEU A 232 -25.51 6.99 9.48
N SER A 233 -25.14 7.19 10.75
CA SER A 233 -24.26 8.28 11.21
C SER A 233 -22.78 7.92 11.20
N GLU A 234 -22.43 6.67 10.91
CA GLU A 234 -21.05 6.19 10.81
C GLU A 234 -20.58 6.08 9.35
N ASP A 235 -19.31 6.42 9.12
CA ASP A 235 -18.70 6.34 7.80
C ASP A 235 -18.31 4.89 7.49
N PHE A 236 -19.30 4.17 6.96
CA PHE A 236 -19.16 2.79 6.52
C PHE A 236 -18.69 2.70 5.07
N ASN A 237 -17.81 1.74 4.83
CA ASN A 237 -17.38 1.33 3.50
C ASN A 237 -18.59 0.84 2.70
N SER A 238 -18.79 1.41 1.52
CA SER A 238 -19.97 1.16 0.67
C SER A 238 -20.17 -0.32 0.36
N ILE A 239 -19.14 -1.04 -0.10
CA ILE A 239 -19.26 -2.46 -0.45
C ILE A 239 -19.58 -3.31 0.78
N SER A 240 -18.91 -3.06 1.91
CA SER A 240 -19.18 -3.80 3.14
C SER A 240 -20.62 -3.59 3.62
N LEU A 241 -21.14 -2.36 3.53
CA LEU A 241 -22.51 -2.02 3.89
C LEU A 241 -23.50 -2.72 2.96
N LEU A 242 -23.25 -2.67 1.66
CA LEU A 242 -24.10 -3.25 0.64
C LEU A 242 -24.23 -4.79 0.76
N LYS A 243 -23.26 -5.49 1.35
CA LYS A 243 -23.39 -6.93 1.64
C LYS A 243 -24.56 -7.24 2.56
N HIS A 244 -24.94 -6.30 3.43
CA HIS A 244 -26.03 -6.45 4.41
C HIS A 244 -27.41 -6.00 3.91
N VAL A 245 -27.51 -5.41 2.72
CA VAL A 245 -28.78 -4.86 2.22
C VAL A 245 -29.36 -5.74 1.12
N ASP A 246 -30.68 -5.71 0.96
CA ASP A 246 -31.40 -6.51 -0.04
C ASP A 246 -31.70 -5.69 -1.30
N LYS A 247 -32.01 -4.40 -1.11
CA LYS A 247 -32.44 -3.48 -2.16
C LYS A 247 -31.85 -2.10 -1.94
N VAL A 248 -31.50 -1.42 -3.03
CA VAL A 248 -30.87 -0.10 -3.00
C VAL A 248 -31.67 0.88 -3.86
N TYR A 249 -31.94 2.05 -3.30
CA TYR A 249 -32.52 3.20 -3.96
C TYR A 249 -31.46 4.29 -4.05
N CYS A 250 -31.23 4.82 -5.25
CA CYS A 250 -30.33 5.95 -5.46
C CYS A 250 -30.83 6.87 -6.57
N VAL A 251 -30.39 8.12 -6.57
CA VAL A 251 -30.65 9.05 -7.69
C VAL A 251 -29.62 8.83 -8.79
N THR A 252 -28.37 9.26 -8.59
CA THR A 252 -27.27 9.04 -9.54
C THR A 252 -25.96 8.55 -8.91
N SER A 253 -25.97 8.26 -7.61
CA SER A 253 -24.79 7.83 -6.85
C SER A 253 -24.13 6.59 -7.43
N HIS A 254 -22.79 6.62 -7.51
CA HIS A 254 -21.98 5.46 -7.91
C HIS A 254 -22.17 4.24 -6.99
N THR A 255 -22.64 4.45 -5.76
CA THR A 255 -23.01 3.37 -4.82
C THR A 255 -24.07 2.43 -5.44
N GLY A 256 -24.94 2.95 -6.31
CA GLY A 256 -25.91 2.12 -7.05
C GLY A 256 -25.23 1.14 -8.00
N PHE A 257 -24.14 1.53 -8.67
CA PHE A 257 -23.36 0.61 -9.50
C PHE A 257 -22.61 -0.43 -8.64
N GLU A 258 -22.04 0.01 -7.51
CA GLU A 258 -21.40 -0.89 -6.54
C GLU A 258 -22.38 -1.95 -6.00
N ALA A 259 -23.67 -1.61 -5.84
CA ALA A 259 -24.72 -2.54 -5.46
C ALA A 259 -24.99 -3.59 -6.54
N LEU A 260 -24.92 -3.23 -7.83
CA LEU A 260 -25.03 -4.18 -8.93
C LEU A 260 -23.89 -5.22 -8.92
N LEU A 261 -22.67 -4.82 -8.53
CA LEU A 261 -21.54 -5.74 -8.40
C LEU A 261 -21.79 -6.85 -7.37
N LEU A 262 -22.61 -6.58 -6.36
CA LEU A 262 -23.02 -7.52 -5.33
C LEU A 262 -24.35 -8.23 -5.65
N GLY A 263 -24.85 -8.08 -6.88
CA GLY A 263 -26.10 -8.70 -7.33
C GLY A 263 -27.36 -8.15 -6.64
N LYS A 264 -27.31 -6.92 -6.10
CA LYS A 264 -28.45 -6.32 -5.40
C LYS A 264 -29.45 -5.75 -6.39
N THR A 265 -30.72 -5.68 -5.97
CA THR A 265 -31.75 -4.97 -6.74
C THR A 265 -31.54 -3.46 -6.58
N VAL A 266 -31.42 -2.73 -7.69
CA VAL A 266 -31.15 -1.29 -7.69
C VAL A 266 -32.26 -0.53 -8.40
N VAL A 267 -32.85 0.45 -7.71
CA VAL A 267 -33.87 1.36 -8.22
C VAL A 267 -33.27 2.75 -8.39
N THR A 268 -33.37 3.32 -9.58
CA THR A 268 -32.76 4.63 -9.89
C THR A 268 -33.81 5.70 -10.17
N PHE A 269 -33.73 6.84 -9.47
CA PHE A 269 -34.62 7.99 -9.65
C PHE A 269 -34.04 9.09 -10.55
N GLY A 270 -32.73 9.05 -10.83
CA GLY A 270 -32.09 9.89 -11.86
C GLY A 270 -31.55 9.07 -13.02
N ALA A 271 -31.04 9.75 -14.05
CA ALA A 271 -30.35 9.10 -15.16
C ALA A 271 -28.85 8.94 -14.87
N ALA A 272 -28.50 7.91 -14.08
CA ALA A 272 -27.12 7.54 -13.80
C ALA A 272 -26.40 6.93 -15.03
N TRP A 273 -25.07 6.92 -15.02
CA TRP A 273 -24.28 6.32 -16.12
C TRP A 273 -24.58 4.83 -16.32
N PHE A 274 -24.92 4.13 -15.23
CA PHE A 274 -25.23 2.69 -15.20
C PHE A 274 -26.72 2.36 -15.30
N SER A 275 -27.61 3.37 -15.40
CA SER A 275 -29.05 3.15 -15.58
C SER A 275 -29.44 3.12 -17.06
N GLY A 276 -30.59 2.51 -17.37
CA GLY A 276 -31.07 2.37 -18.75
C GLY A 276 -30.49 1.20 -19.54
N TRP A 277 -29.57 0.42 -18.98
CA TRP A 277 -28.94 -0.73 -19.66
C TRP A 277 -29.63 -2.08 -19.40
N GLY A 278 -30.76 -2.08 -18.67
CA GLY A 278 -31.53 -3.29 -18.34
C GLY A 278 -31.07 -4.03 -17.08
N LEU A 279 -30.24 -3.39 -16.25
CA LEU A 279 -29.74 -3.92 -14.96
C LEU A 279 -30.39 -3.26 -13.74
N THR A 280 -31.13 -2.17 -13.96
CA THR A 280 -31.74 -1.32 -12.93
C THR A 280 -33.23 -1.17 -13.17
N ASP A 281 -33.98 -0.94 -12.09
CA ASP A 281 -35.35 -0.45 -12.13
C ASP A 281 -35.32 1.07 -12.31
N ASP A 282 -35.44 1.50 -13.57
CA ASP A 282 -35.29 2.89 -14.01
C ASP A 282 -36.60 3.67 -13.84
N ARG A 283 -36.70 4.56 -12.83
CA ARG A 283 -37.91 5.37 -12.57
C ARG A 283 -37.92 6.72 -13.30
N HIS A 284 -36.76 7.17 -13.77
CA HIS A 284 -36.64 8.46 -14.44
C HIS A 284 -37.14 8.41 -15.89
N ALA A 285 -38.07 9.31 -16.26
CA ALA A 285 -38.74 9.29 -17.56
C ALA A 285 -37.77 9.42 -18.76
N TYR A 286 -36.65 10.14 -18.58
CA TYR A 286 -35.66 10.37 -19.64
C TYR A 286 -34.95 9.08 -20.10
N ILE A 287 -34.93 8.03 -19.29
CA ILE A 287 -34.33 6.74 -19.66
C ILE A 287 -35.06 6.13 -20.87
N ARG A 288 -36.37 6.32 -20.99
CA ARG A 288 -37.13 5.88 -22.16
C ARG A 288 -36.66 6.58 -23.42
N GLN A 289 -36.37 7.87 -23.35
CA GLN A 289 -35.87 8.66 -24.48
C GLN A 289 -34.45 8.21 -24.88
N LEU A 290 -33.59 7.91 -23.92
CA LEU A 290 -32.25 7.36 -24.18
C LEU A 290 -32.29 5.99 -24.87
N LYS A 291 -33.24 5.12 -24.48
CA LYS A 291 -33.47 3.83 -25.15
C LYS A 291 -34.00 4.02 -26.59
N GLN A 292 -34.97 4.91 -26.78
CA GLN A 292 -35.54 5.23 -28.10
C GLN A 292 -34.51 5.83 -29.07
N SER A 293 -33.61 6.69 -28.56
CA SER A 293 -32.52 7.28 -29.32
C SER A 293 -31.31 6.34 -29.52
N LYS A 294 -31.41 5.07 -29.10
CA LYS A 294 -30.34 4.05 -29.18
C LYS A 294 -29.05 4.42 -28.43
N ARG A 295 -29.10 5.41 -27.55
CA ARG A 295 -28.03 5.78 -26.61
C ARG A 295 -27.92 4.81 -25.43
N ARG A 296 -28.93 3.98 -25.23
CA ARG A 296 -28.97 2.88 -24.25
C ARG A 296 -29.51 1.62 -24.91
N ALA A 297 -28.93 0.48 -24.56
CA ALA A 297 -29.35 -0.85 -25.01
C ALA A 297 -29.18 -1.88 -23.88
N LYS A 298 -29.75 -3.08 -24.01
CA LYS A 298 -29.54 -4.14 -23.01
C LYS A 298 -28.05 -4.53 -22.98
N ARG A 299 -27.43 -4.50 -21.80
CA ARG A 299 -26.03 -4.88 -21.58
C ARG A 299 -25.87 -5.65 -20.28
N SER A 300 -24.91 -6.57 -20.24
CA SER A 300 -24.60 -7.31 -19.02
C SER A 300 -23.78 -6.47 -18.05
N LEU A 301 -23.78 -6.86 -16.77
CA LEU A 301 -22.94 -6.22 -15.75
C LEU A 301 -21.45 -6.25 -16.11
N LEU A 302 -20.98 -7.38 -16.65
CA LEU A 302 -19.58 -7.54 -17.09
C LEU A 302 -19.23 -6.56 -18.22
N GLN A 303 -20.15 -6.31 -19.16
CA GLN A 303 -19.96 -5.32 -20.23
C GLN A 303 -19.83 -3.89 -19.67
N LEU A 304 -20.71 -3.51 -18.73
CA LEU A 304 -20.63 -2.21 -18.07
C LEU A 304 -19.34 -2.05 -17.28
N PHE A 305 -18.98 -3.06 -16.49
CA PHE A 305 -17.77 -3.03 -15.67
C PHE A 305 -16.52 -2.92 -16.53
N TYR A 306 -16.40 -3.75 -17.58
CA TYR A 306 -15.25 -3.71 -18.47
C TYR A 306 -15.10 -2.35 -19.18
N ALA A 307 -16.19 -1.81 -19.73
CA ALA A 307 -16.17 -0.47 -20.33
C ALA A 307 -15.73 0.61 -19.32
N ALA A 308 -16.28 0.58 -18.11
CA ALA A 308 -16.03 1.60 -17.09
C ALA A 308 -14.65 1.49 -16.42
N TYR A 309 -14.25 0.29 -16.00
CA TYR A 309 -13.06 0.06 -15.16
C TYR A 309 -11.82 -0.37 -15.95
N PHE A 310 -11.95 -0.90 -17.17
CA PHE A 310 -10.77 -1.27 -17.97
C PHE A 310 -10.46 -0.28 -19.09
N GLN A 311 -11.49 0.30 -19.72
CA GLN A 311 -11.30 1.12 -20.92
C GLN A 311 -11.46 2.62 -20.65
N TYR A 312 -12.44 3.01 -19.85
CA TYR A 312 -12.74 4.41 -19.58
C TYR A 312 -11.83 5.02 -18.51
N CYS A 313 -11.56 4.26 -17.44
CA CYS A 313 -10.59 4.65 -16.43
C CYS A 313 -9.15 4.42 -16.90
N ARG A 314 -8.28 5.39 -16.60
CA ARG A 314 -6.84 5.29 -16.72
C ARG A 314 -6.23 5.15 -15.34
N TYR A 315 -5.21 4.32 -15.21
CA TYR A 315 -4.59 3.98 -13.93
C TYR A 315 -3.11 4.34 -13.92
N ILE A 316 -2.62 4.71 -12.75
CA ILE A 316 -1.19 4.66 -12.44
C ILE A 316 -0.90 3.44 -11.56
N ASN A 317 0.31 2.90 -11.64
CA ASN A 317 0.80 2.01 -10.59
C ASN A 317 1.18 2.89 -9.38
N PRO A 318 0.48 2.78 -8.22
CA PRO A 318 0.68 3.69 -7.10
C PRO A 318 2.07 3.61 -6.47
N ASN A 319 2.77 2.49 -6.64
CA ASN A 319 4.13 2.31 -6.14
C ASN A 319 5.16 3.11 -6.95
N THR A 320 4.91 3.35 -8.24
CA THR A 320 5.90 3.95 -9.15
C THR A 320 5.49 5.32 -9.70
N GLY A 321 4.19 5.64 -9.67
CA GLY A 321 3.63 6.82 -10.30
C GLY A 321 3.63 6.81 -11.84
N LYS A 322 3.99 5.68 -12.45
CA LYS A 322 3.92 5.47 -13.91
C LYS A 322 2.55 4.94 -14.30
N SER A 323 2.25 4.94 -15.60
CA SER A 323 1.06 4.27 -16.14
C SER A 323 0.99 2.83 -15.66
N GLY A 324 -0.20 2.41 -15.25
CA GLY A 324 -0.48 1.07 -14.72
C GLY A 324 -1.87 0.60 -15.10
N THR A 325 -2.34 -0.40 -14.38
CA THR A 325 -3.58 -1.12 -14.64
C THR A 325 -4.52 -1.05 -13.43
N LEU A 326 -5.76 -1.46 -13.62
CA LEU A 326 -6.72 -1.67 -12.52
C LEU A 326 -6.13 -2.57 -11.43
N PHE A 327 -5.42 -3.64 -11.80
CA PHE A 327 -4.84 -4.59 -10.85
C PHE A 327 -3.72 -3.99 -10.00
N ASP A 328 -2.91 -3.08 -10.55
CA ASP A 328 -1.89 -2.36 -9.78
C ASP A 328 -2.53 -1.56 -8.64
N VAL A 329 -3.70 -0.95 -8.91
CA VAL A 329 -4.45 -0.17 -7.93
C VAL A 329 -5.17 -1.07 -6.93
N ILE A 330 -5.79 -2.17 -7.38
CA ILE A 330 -6.43 -3.17 -6.50
C ILE A 330 -5.40 -3.74 -5.52
N ASP A 331 -4.26 -4.24 -6.01
CA ASP A 331 -3.21 -4.82 -5.18
C ASP A 331 -2.71 -3.81 -4.12
N TYR A 332 -2.50 -2.55 -4.53
CA TYR A 332 -2.07 -1.50 -3.63
C TYR A 332 -3.12 -1.17 -2.55
N LEU A 333 -4.39 -1.04 -2.94
CA LEU A 333 -5.47 -0.70 -2.02
C LEU A 333 -5.74 -1.83 -1.01
N ILE A 334 -5.62 -3.10 -1.41
CA ILE A 334 -5.72 -4.24 -0.49
C ILE A 334 -4.69 -4.11 0.62
N GLN A 335 -3.43 -3.83 0.28
CA GLN A 335 -2.37 -3.68 1.28
C GLN A 335 -2.56 -2.42 2.12
N ALA A 336 -2.93 -1.30 1.50
CA ALA A 336 -3.20 -0.05 2.21
C ALA A 336 -4.35 -0.19 3.20
N LYS A 337 -5.41 -0.94 2.88
CA LYS A 337 -6.55 -1.19 3.76
C LYS A 337 -6.14 -2.03 4.98
N LYS A 338 -5.26 -3.04 4.80
CA LYS A 338 -4.70 -3.81 5.93
C LYS A 338 -3.94 -2.91 6.90
N VAL A 339 -3.06 -2.05 6.40
CA VAL A 339 -2.28 -1.11 7.24
C VAL A 339 -3.20 -0.07 7.89
N THR A 340 -4.17 0.45 7.15
CA THR A 340 -5.19 1.39 7.68
C THR A 340 -5.95 0.79 8.86
N ASN A 341 -6.38 -0.47 8.75
CA ASN A 341 -7.06 -1.18 9.83
C ASN A 341 -6.14 -1.43 11.05
N GLN A 342 -4.88 -1.82 10.81
CA GLN A 342 -3.89 -2.00 11.86
C GLN A 342 -3.63 -0.69 12.63
N LEU A 343 -3.62 0.45 11.93
CA LEU A 343 -3.28 1.77 12.47
C LEU A 343 -4.48 2.64 12.86
N ALA A 344 -5.71 2.16 12.70
CA ALA A 344 -6.90 2.91 13.06
C ALA A 344 -6.93 3.20 14.58
N GLY A 345 -7.27 4.45 14.95
CA GLY A 345 -7.36 4.93 16.33
C GLY A 345 -6.21 5.85 16.73
N ASP A 346 -5.99 5.99 18.04
CA ASP A 346 -4.91 6.78 18.63
C ASP A 346 -3.67 5.92 18.83
N ILE A 347 -2.58 6.25 18.13
CA ILE A 347 -1.32 5.53 18.18
C ILE A 347 -0.31 6.32 19.01
N TYR A 348 0.08 5.79 20.16
CA TYR A 348 1.04 6.42 21.06
C TYR A 348 2.43 5.81 20.92
N CYS A 349 3.30 6.49 20.19
CA CYS A 349 4.72 6.13 20.04
C CYS A 349 5.54 6.64 21.24
N VAL A 350 6.08 5.72 22.04
CA VAL A 350 6.73 6.06 23.32
C VAL A 350 8.27 6.10 23.18
N GLY A 351 8.92 7.08 23.81
CA GLY A 351 10.38 7.11 24.01
C GLY A 351 11.20 7.49 22.76
N MET A 352 10.56 8.00 21.71
CA MET A 352 11.26 8.33 20.46
C MET A 352 11.85 9.74 20.48
N ARG A 353 13.15 9.84 20.17
CA ARG A 353 13.84 11.13 19.96
C ARG A 353 13.27 11.88 18.76
N PHE A 354 13.32 13.21 18.77
CA PHE A 354 12.68 14.07 17.76
C PHE A 354 13.01 13.70 16.30
N TRP A 355 14.28 13.46 15.97
CA TRP A 355 14.67 13.06 14.61
C TRP A 355 13.99 11.73 14.19
N LYS A 356 13.89 10.77 15.12
CA LYS A 356 13.25 9.46 14.89
C LYS A 356 11.75 9.61 14.69
N ARG A 357 11.10 10.55 15.39
CA ARG A 357 9.68 10.89 15.18
C ARG A 357 9.42 11.28 13.72
N LYS A 358 10.26 12.16 13.14
CA LYS A 358 10.13 12.60 11.74
C LYS A 358 10.39 11.48 10.73
N VAL A 359 11.31 10.57 11.04
CA VAL A 359 11.59 9.39 10.20
C VAL A 359 10.43 8.40 10.20
N VAL A 360 9.80 8.19 11.36
CA VAL A 360 8.75 7.19 11.57
C VAL A 360 7.38 7.71 11.11
N GLN A 361 7.12 9.02 11.25
CA GLN A 361 5.82 9.63 10.94
C GLN A 361 5.20 9.21 9.59
N PRO A 362 5.95 9.11 8.46
CA PRO A 362 5.40 8.63 7.18
C PRO A 362 4.75 7.24 7.23
N PHE A 363 5.23 6.33 8.09
CA PHE A 363 4.66 4.97 8.24
C PHE A 363 3.27 4.97 8.90
N PHE A 364 2.84 6.12 9.44
CA PHE A 364 1.56 6.30 10.12
C PHE A 364 0.64 7.30 9.39
N GLN A 365 0.98 7.71 8.16
CA GLN A 365 0.15 8.60 7.33
C GLN A 365 -0.96 7.84 6.59
N PHE A 366 -1.85 7.23 7.38
CA PHE A 366 -3.00 6.49 6.88
C PHE A 366 -4.29 7.11 7.40
N PRO A 367 -5.43 6.93 6.71
CA PRO A 367 -6.71 7.40 7.21
C PRO A 367 -6.97 6.86 8.62
N ARG A 368 -7.63 7.67 9.46
CA ARG A 368 -8.03 7.30 10.83
C ARG A 368 -6.90 7.00 11.82
N CYS A 369 -5.64 7.16 11.43
CA CYS A 369 -4.51 7.07 12.34
C CYS A 369 -4.26 8.45 12.97
N ARG A 370 -4.43 8.55 14.30
CA ARG A 370 -4.06 9.73 15.08
C ARG A 370 -2.76 9.44 15.80
N LEU A 371 -1.66 9.92 15.24
CA LEU A 371 -0.32 9.65 15.75
C LEU A 371 0.07 10.63 16.87
N HIS A 372 0.44 10.08 18.01
CA HIS A 372 0.93 10.80 19.19
C HIS A 372 2.34 10.34 19.53
N PHE A 373 3.20 11.28 19.96
CA PHE A 373 4.52 10.94 20.48
C PHE A 373 4.61 11.36 21.94
N VAL A 374 4.91 10.39 22.82
CA VAL A 374 5.06 10.60 24.26
C VAL A 374 6.44 10.13 24.72
N LEU A 375 6.95 10.69 25.80
CA LEU A 375 8.31 10.44 26.28
C LEU A 375 8.41 9.17 27.12
N ASN A 376 7.43 8.92 27.99
CA ASN A 376 7.46 7.84 28.98
C ASN A 376 6.05 7.43 29.42
N VAL A 377 5.97 6.45 30.33
CA VAL A 377 4.70 5.92 30.84
C VAL A 377 3.85 6.93 31.61
N HIS A 378 4.46 7.92 32.28
CA HIS A 378 3.73 8.95 33.03
C HIS A 378 2.96 9.88 32.08
N GLU A 379 3.62 10.33 31.01
CA GLU A 379 2.98 11.13 29.98
C GLU A 379 1.89 10.33 29.25
N LEU A 380 2.17 9.06 28.93
CA LEU A 380 1.20 8.14 28.33
C LEU A 380 -0.08 8.04 29.17
N LYS A 381 0.04 7.84 30.49
CA LYS A 381 -1.11 7.78 31.42
C LYS A 381 -1.97 9.05 31.40
N ARG A 382 -1.36 10.22 31.19
CA ARG A 382 -2.05 11.50 31.13
C ARG A 382 -2.74 11.75 29.78
N CYS A 383 -2.18 11.25 28.69
CA CYS A 383 -2.64 11.54 27.33
C CYS A 383 -3.65 10.52 26.78
N ILE A 384 -3.80 9.34 27.38
CA ILE A 384 -4.83 8.38 26.97
C ILE A 384 -6.17 8.81 27.57
N HIS A 385 -7.08 9.28 26.72
CA HIS A 385 -8.44 9.65 27.10
C HIS A 385 -9.43 8.51 26.81
N GLU A 386 -9.34 7.89 25.62
CA GLU A 386 -10.21 6.79 25.20
C GLU A 386 -9.43 5.49 24.99
N LYS A 387 -9.48 4.58 25.98
CA LYS A 387 -8.74 3.31 25.94
C LYS A 387 -9.17 2.40 24.78
N ALA A 388 -10.45 2.42 24.40
CA ALA A 388 -10.99 1.56 23.35
C ALA A 388 -10.39 1.85 21.95
N GLN A 389 -9.85 3.05 21.73
CA GLN A 389 -9.24 3.46 20.46
C GLN A 389 -7.71 3.57 20.54
N ALA A 390 -7.12 3.41 21.73
CA ALA A 390 -5.71 3.65 21.96
C ALA A 390 -4.86 2.39 21.72
N LYS A 391 -3.73 2.56 21.03
CA LYS A 391 -2.70 1.54 20.83
C LYS A 391 -1.34 2.12 21.19
N ILE A 392 -0.48 1.31 21.77
CA ILE A 392 0.85 1.72 22.22
C ILE A 392 1.90 1.16 21.28
N VAL A 393 2.87 1.98 20.86
CA VAL A 393 3.99 1.56 20.03
C VAL A 393 5.30 1.77 20.77
N VAL A 394 6.09 0.70 20.88
CA VAL A 394 7.45 0.70 21.46
C VAL A 394 8.46 0.16 20.45
N TRP A 395 9.74 0.53 20.60
CA TRP A 395 10.79 0.01 19.71
C TRP A 395 11.39 -1.29 20.27
N GLY A 396 11.30 -2.40 19.53
CA GLY A 396 11.80 -3.71 19.96
C GLY A 396 11.31 -4.08 21.37
N HIS A 397 12.26 -4.46 22.24
CA HIS A 397 12.02 -4.83 23.66
C HIS A 397 12.28 -3.70 24.67
N SER A 398 12.31 -2.43 24.23
CA SER A 398 12.52 -1.28 25.12
C SER A 398 11.29 -0.92 25.96
N HIS A 399 11.48 -0.08 26.99
CA HIS A 399 10.44 0.51 27.84
C HIS A 399 9.55 -0.52 28.55
N ILE A 400 10.15 -1.34 29.42
CA ILE A 400 9.46 -2.41 30.17
C ILE A 400 8.25 -1.88 30.94
N GLU A 401 8.39 -0.75 31.65
CA GLU A 401 7.31 -0.07 32.37
C GLU A 401 6.08 0.27 31.50
N VAL A 402 6.29 0.56 30.21
CA VAL A 402 5.22 0.86 29.25
C VAL A 402 4.54 -0.43 28.82
N VAL A 403 5.31 -1.49 28.60
CA VAL A 403 4.80 -2.83 28.25
C VAL A 403 3.94 -3.39 29.39
N GLU A 404 4.41 -3.26 30.63
CA GLU A 404 3.66 -3.66 31.83
C GLU A 404 2.37 -2.86 31.98
N TYR A 405 2.43 -1.53 31.79
CA TYR A 405 1.24 -0.69 31.80
C TYR A 405 0.24 -1.08 30.71
N ALA A 406 0.70 -1.32 29.47
CA ALA A 406 -0.15 -1.77 28.37
C ALA A 406 -0.87 -3.07 28.74
N LYS A 407 -0.15 -4.04 29.31
CA LYS A 407 -0.72 -5.31 29.78
C LYS A 407 -1.73 -5.12 30.92
N GLN A 408 -1.41 -4.32 31.93
CA GLN A 408 -2.30 -4.01 33.06
C GLN A 408 -3.60 -3.34 32.60
N GLN A 409 -3.53 -2.47 31.60
CA GLN A 409 -4.68 -1.74 31.06
C GLN A 409 -5.36 -2.43 29.88
N GLN A 410 -4.89 -3.62 29.47
CA GLN A 410 -5.37 -4.37 28.31
C GLN A 410 -5.36 -3.54 27.01
N LEU A 411 -4.34 -2.68 26.85
CA LEU A 411 -4.16 -1.87 25.66
C LEU A 411 -3.35 -2.65 24.60
N PRO A 412 -3.75 -2.61 23.31
CA PRO A 412 -2.96 -3.21 22.24
C PRO A 412 -1.54 -2.62 22.20
N LEU A 413 -0.54 -3.50 22.16
CA LEU A 413 0.87 -3.15 22.07
C LEU A 413 1.42 -3.58 20.71
N LEU A 414 2.07 -2.66 20.01
CA LEU A 414 2.77 -2.92 18.77
C LEU A 414 4.26 -2.68 18.98
N ARG A 415 5.09 -3.64 18.56
CA ARG A 415 6.55 -3.53 18.60
C ARG A 415 7.07 -3.17 17.22
N MET A 416 7.83 -2.08 17.17
CA MET A 416 8.43 -1.57 15.94
C MET A 416 9.93 -1.91 15.88
N GLU A 417 10.42 -2.26 14.69
CA GLU A 417 11.85 -2.38 14.40
C GLU A 417 12.16 -1.95 12.95
N ASP A 418 13.43 -1.78 12.62
CA ASP A 418 13.92 -1.71 11.24
C ASP A 418 13.52 -2.98 10.47
N GLY A 419 13.07 -2.80 9.23
CA GLY A 419 12.82 -3.93 8.33
C GLY A 419 14.11 -4.57 7.79
N PHE A 420 13.94 -5.69 7.09
CA PHE A 420 15.05 -6.51 6.58
C PHE A 420 15.79 -5.85 5.40
N LEU A 421 15.11 -5.00 4.63
CA LEU A 421 15.70 -4.14 3.59
C LEU A 421 15.67 -2.69 4.06
N ARG A 422 16.80 -2.17 4.55
CA ARG A 422 16.78 -0.93 5.34
C ARG A 422 17.25 0.30 4.57
N SER A 423 18.51 0.31 4.10
CA SER A 423 19.10 1.53 3.54
C SER A 423 20.38 1.24 2.74
N VAL A 424 20.84 2.24 1.97
CA VAL A 424 22.23 2.31 1.50
C VAL A 424 23.00 3.14 2.52
N GLY A 425 23.75 2.47 3.40
CA GLY A 425 24.39 3.03 4.59
C GLY A 425 23.86 2.42 5.89
N LEU A 426 24.68 2.50 6.95
CA LEU A 426 24.38 1.97 8.28
C LEU A 426 23.37 2.84 9.05
N GLY A 427 22.51 2.20 9.86
CA GLY A 427 21.58 2.91 10.74
C GLY A 427 22.27 3.76 11.82
N SER A 428 23.48 3.36 12.24
CA SER A 428 24.34 4.14 13.14
C SER A 428 24.74 5.52 12.57
N ASN A 429 24.59 5.74 11.26
CA ASN A 429 24.79 7.02 10.59
C ASN A 429 23.49 7.82 10.38
N LEU A 430 22.40 7.46 11.07
CA LEU A 430 21.09 8.12 11.02
C LEU A 430 20.44 8.13 9.63
N THR A 431 20.79 7.17 8.77
CA THR A 431 20.14 7.03 7.47
C THR A 431 18.69 6.56 7.67
N PRO A 432 17.69 7.29 7.14
CA PRO A 432 16.28 6.90 7.25
C PRO A 432 16.06 5.50 6.65
N PRO A 433 15.37 4.59 7.37
CA PRO A 433 15.01 3.30 6.84
C PRO A 433 13.94 3.47 5.74
N ILE A 434 14.04 2.65 4.70
CA ILE A 434 12.99 2.52 3.67
C ILE A 434 11.89 1.56 4.13
N SER A 435 12.17 0.73 5.14
CA SER A 435 11.20 -0.22 5.70
C SER A 435 11.25 -0.30 7.22
N LEU A 436 10.09 -0.52 7.83
CA LEU A 436 9.90 -0.80 9.25
C LEU A 436 8.96 -1.98 9.39
N VAL A 437 9.13 -2.74 10.47
CA VAL A 437 8.15 -3.75 10.90
C VAL A 437 7.33 -3.17 12.04
N LEU A 438 6.06 -3.57 12.09
CA LEU A 438 5.15 -3.21 13.18
C LEU A 438 4.36 -4.45 13.56
N ASP A 439 4.81 -5.11 14.63
CA ASP A 439 4.34 -6.41 15.07
C ASP A 439 3.38 -6.25 16.25
N ASP A 440 2.15 -6.70 16.07
CA ASP A 440 1.05 -6.60 17.04
C ASP A 440 0.90 -7.86 17.93
N VAL A 441 1.82 -8.82 17.82
CA VAL A 441 1.83 -10.07 18.60
C VAL A 441 3.08 -10.16 19.48
N GLY A 442 4.24 -9.85 18.92
CA GLY A 442 5.55 -9.96 19.57
C GLY A 442 6.58 -9.19 18.77
N ILE A 443 7.72 -9.81 18.43
CA ILE A 443 8.68 -9.25 17.46
C ILE A 443 9.55 -10.37 16.87
N TYR A 444 9.91 -10.30 15.59
CA TYR A 444 10.54 -11.41 14.85
C TYR A 444 11.82 -12.01 15.47
N PHE A 445 12.61 -11.22 16.21
CA PHE A 445 13.88 -11.70 16.77
C PHE A 445 13.71 -12.39 18.13
N ASP A 446 12.54 -12.30 18.75
CA ASP A 446 12.26 -12.93 20.05
C ASP A 446 11.68 -14.33 19.82
N ALA A 447 12.43 -15.36 20.23
CA ALA A 447 12.00 -16.75 20.12
C ALA A 447 11.21 -17.23 21.34
N GLN A 448 11.21 -16.46 22.44
CA GLN A 448 10.53 -16.84 23.69
C GLN A 448 9.01 -16.70 23.54
N SER A 449 8.56 -15.74 22.74
CA SER A 449 7.15 -15.48 22.44
C SER A 449 6.80 -15.69 20.97
N ARG A 450 5.50 -15.70 20.63
CA ARG A 450 5.04 -15.68 19.23
C ARG A 450 5.22 -14.30 18.64
N SER A 451 5.37 -14.21 17.32
CA SER A 451 5.43 -12.95 16.58
C SER A 451 4.46 -12.96 15.41
N ARG A 452 4.07 -11.79 14.90
CA ARG A 452 3.23 -11.70 13.70
C ARG A 452 3.91 -12.34 12.50
N LEU A 453 5.24 -12.29 12.42
CA LEU A 453 5.99 -13.00 11.37
C LEU A 453 5.85 -14.52 11.51
N GLU A 454 5.96 -15.05 12.72
CA GLU A 454 5.76 -16.49 12.97
C GLU A 454 4.34 -16.92 12.57
N ASP A 455 3.32 -16.12 12.89
CA ASP A 455 1.94 -16.38 12.48
C ASP A 455 1.76 -16.36 10.96
N ILE A 456 2.36 -15.38 10.27
CA ILE A 456 2.34 -15.31 8.79
C ILE A 456 2.96 -16.58 8.21
N LEU A 457 4.16 -16.94 8.66
CA LEU A 457 4.88 -18.11 8.16
C LEU A 457 4.15 -19.42 8.46
N GLN A 458 3.55 -19.55 9.64
CA GLN A 458 2.85 -20.75 10.06
C GLN A 458 1.50 -20.93 9.32
N HIS A 459 0.75 -19.86 9.09
CA HIS A 459 -0.68 -19.95 8.71
C HIS A 459 -1.04 -19.35 7.36
N GLN A 460 -0.23 -18.46 6.77
CA GLN A 460 -0.56 -17.84 5.48
C GLN A 460 -0.52 -18.86 4.34
N SER A 461 -1.58 -18.86 3.52
CA SER A 461 -1.55 -19.47 2.20
C SER A 461 -0.88 -18.51 1.22
N PHE A 462 0.26 -18.92 0.65
CA PHE A 462 0.97 -18.15 -0.36
C PHE A 462 0.51 -18.58 -1.74
N THR A 463 0.00 -17.63 -2.52
CA THR A 463 -0.49 -17.89 -3.89
C THR A 463 0.68 -18.06 -4.86
N LEU A 464 0.42 -18.61 -6.06
CA LEU A 464 1.43 -18.67 -7.12
C LEU A 464 1.99 -17.27 -7.47
N LYS A 465 1.14 -16.23 -7.41
CA LYS A 465 1.56 -14.83 -7.62
C LYS A 465 2.54 -14.36 -6.54
N ASP A 466 2.31 -14.75 -5.28
CA ASP A 466 3.25 -14.45 -4.17
C ASP A 466 4.61 -15.12 -4.40
N LEU A 467 4.61 -16.40 -4.82
CA LEU A 467 5.84 -17.16 -5.06
C LEU A 467 6.62 -16.62 -6.27
N GLN A 468 5.95 -16.27 -7.36
CA GLN A 468 6.58 -15.63 -8.53
C GLN A 468 7.20 -14.28 -8.18
N ARG A 469 6.51 -13.49 -7.33
CA ARG A 469 7.03 -12.22 -6.83
C ARG A 469 8.24 -12.42 -5.93
N ALA A 470 8.20 -13.42 -5.04
CA ALA A 470 9.33 -13.80 -4.20
C ALA A 470 10.54 -14.27 -5.02
N GLU A 471 10.34 -15.04 -6.08
CA GLU A 471 11.39 -15.49 -7.00
C GLU A 471 12.03 -14.31 -7.74
N THR A 472 11.20 -13.41 -8.28
CA THR A 472 11.68 -12.19 -8.96
C THR A 472 12.48 -11.30 -8.01
N LEU A 473 12.00 -11.16 -6.77
CA LEU A 473 12.68 -10.40 -5.72
C LEU A 473 14.02 -11.06 -5.36
N LYS A 474 14.05 -12.37 -5.13
CA LYS A 474 15.27 -13.14 -4.86
C LYS A 474 16.32 -12.92 -5.94
N LYS A 475 15.95 -13.11 -7.21
CA LYS A 475 16.81 -12.90 -8.37
C LYS A 475 17.38 -11.48 -8.40
N THR A 476 16.52 -10.47 -8.23
CA THR A 476 16.91 -9.06 -8.23
C THR A 476 17.89 -8.73 -7.10
N LEU A 477 17.64 -9.24 -5.88
CA LEU A 477 18.50 -9.01 -4.72
C LEU A 477 19.90 -9.63 -4.91
N ILE A 478 19.97 -10.83 -5.50
CA ILE A 478 21.24 -11.51 -5.79
C ILE A 478 22.01 -10.75 -6.88
N GLU A 479 21.38 -10.52 -8.04
CA GLU A 479 22.02 -9.89 -9.20
C GLU A 479 22.51 -8.46 -8.89
N GLN A 480 21.75 -7.71 -8.10
CA GLN A 480 22.10 -6.34 -7.74
C GLN A 480 22.94 -6.26 -6.45
N HIS A 481 23.32 -7.40 -5.87
CA HIS A 481 24.07 -7.54 -4.61
C HIS A 481 23.47 -6.66 -3.48
N ILE A 482 22.16 -6.75 -3.29
CA ILE A 482 21.42 -5.98 -2.27
C ILE A 482 21.33 -6.80 -0.98
N GLY A 483 21.53 -6.12 0.16
CA GLY A 483 21.35 -6.64 1.52
C GLY A 483 20.79 -5.56 2.45
N LYS A 484 20.84 -5.75 3.78
CA LYS A 484 20.21 -4.79 4.73
C LYS A 484 20.79 -3.37 4.63
N TYR A 485 22.11 -3.23 4.59
CA TYR A 485 22.81 -1.93 4.66
C TYR A 485 23.56 -1.54 3.39
N ASN A 486 23.78 -2.47 2.45
CA ASN A 486 24.41 -2.21 1.15
C ASN A 486 25.79 -1.51 1.22
N VAL A 487 26.62 -1.84 2.22
CA VAL A 487 27.96 -1.27 2.48
C VAL A 487 29.10 -2.28 2.21
N GLY A 488 30.31 -1.78 1.90
CA GLY A 488 31.52 -2.59 1.63
C GLY A 488 31.87 -2.66 0.14
N HIS A 489 33.16 -2.54 -0.19
CA HIS A 489 33.66 -2.36 -1.57
C HIS A 489 34.77 -3.35 -1.99
N THR A 490 35.19 -4.24 -1.09
CA THR A 490 36.33 -5.14 -1.32
C THR A 490 35.84 -6.53 -1.69
N HIS A 491 36.24 -6.99 -2.88
CA HIS A 491 36.03 -8.36 -3.33
C HIS A 491 36.91 -9.31 -2.51
N LEU A 492 36.28 -10.20 -1.75
CA LEU A 492 36.95 -11.34 -1.14
C LEU A 492 36.99 -12.49 -2.17
N CYS A 493 38.16 -13.06 -2.42
CA CYS A 493 38.33 -14.21 -3.31
C CYS A 493 39.07 -15.33 -2.57
N LEU A 494 38.39 -16.44 -2.34
CA LEU A 494 38.90 -17.61 -1.61
C LEU A 494 39.00 -18.85 -2.50
N THR A 495 39.14 -18.67 -3.82
CA THR A 495 39.19 -19.77 -4.80
C THR A 495 40.42 -20.65 -4.66
N HIS A 496 41.49 -20.16 -4.03
CA HIS A 496 42.70 -20.93 -3.75
C HIS A 496 42.55 -21.91 -2.59
N ILE A 497 41.52 -21.74 -1.75
CA ILE A 497 41.20 -22.62 -0.62
C ILE A 497 40.33 -23.77 -1.11
N ARG A 498 40.82 -25.00 -1.00
CA ARG A 498 40.15 -26.23 -1.47
C ARG A 498 39.34 -26.94 -0.38
N GLN A 499 39.59 -26.63 0.89
CA GLN A 499 38.84 -27.15 2.02
C GLN A 499 37.39 -26.64 2.02
N ASN A 500 36.52 -27.34 2.75
CA ASN A 500 35.17 -26.86 3.06
C ASN A 500 35.27 -25.52 3.82
N LYS A 501 34.65 -24.47 3.30
CA LYS A 501 34.75 -23.10 3.83
C LYS A 501 33.51 -22.77 4.65
N LEU A 502 33.72 -22.39 5.90
CA LEU A 502 32.65 -22.02 6.84
C LEU A 502 32.76 -20.55 7.19
N LEU A 503 31.66 -19.80 7.07
CA LEU A 503 31.58 -18.43 7.56
C LEU A 503 30.92 -18.39 8.93
N VAL A 504 31.65 -17.94 9.95
CA VAL A 504 31.10 -17.62 11.27
C VAL A 504 30.81 -16.12 11.33
N VAL A 505 29.55 -15.78 11.54
CA VAL A 505 29.08 -14.38 11.50
C VAL A 505 29.10 -13.78 12.90
N GLY A 506 29.95 -12.78 13.10
CA GLY A 506 30.00 -11.99 14.32
C GLY A 506 28.80 -11.06 14.47
N GLN A 507 28.29 -10.95 15.69
CA GLN A 507 27.21 -10.06 16.10
C GLN A 507 27.68 -9.17 17.25
N VAL A 508 26.93 -8.11 17.53
CA VAL A 508 27.12 -7.37 18.76
C VAL A 508 26.53 -8.20 19.90
N GLU A 509 27.32 -8.55 20.92
CA GLU A 509 26.92 -9.52 21.94
C GLU A 509 25.75 -9.04 22.82
N ASN A 510 25.60 -7.73 22.99
CA ASN A 510 24.46 -7.13 23.69
C ASN A 510 23.25 -6.84 22.78
N ASP A 511 23.21 -7.40 21.57
CA ASP A 511 22.06 -7.29 20.69
C ASP A 511 20.85 -8.02 21.27
N VAL A 512 19.69 -7.38 21.21
CA VAL A 512 18.43 -7.94 21.71
C VAL A 512 18.07 -9.26 21.01
N SER A 513 18.49 -9.45 19.75
CA SER A 513 18.30 -10.72 19.04
C SER A 513 19.10 -11.88 19.64
N ILE A 514 20.23 -11.63 20.32
CA ILE A 514 20.95 -12.67 21.06
C ILE A 514 20.26 -12.92 22.39
N GLN A 515 19.93 -11.86 23.12
CA GLN A 515 19.27 -11.96 24.43
C GLN A 515 17.97 -12.77 24.38
N TYR A 516 17.14 -12.55 23.35
CA TYR A 516 15.82 -13.18 23.21
C TYR A 516 15.78 -14.33 22.20
N GLY A 517 16.86 -14.53 21.44
CA GLY A 517 16.92 -15.55 20.38
C GLY A 517 18.02 -16.59 20.57
N SER A 518 18.98 -16.43 21.47
CA SER A 518 20.10 -17.36 21.64
C SER A 518 20.23 -17.83 23.10
N PRO A 519 19.54 -18.92 23.49
CA PRO A 519 19.46 -19.32 24.89
C PRO A 519 20.75 -19.96 25.42
N HIS A 520 21.59 -20.59 24.57
CA HIS A 520 22.78 -21.35 25.01
C HIS A 520 24.11 -20.67 24.66
N ILE A 521 24.34 -20.34 23.38
CA ILE A 521 25.55 -19.65 22.92
C ILE A 521 25.25 -18.16 22.84
N ARG A 522 26.00 -17.32 23.56
CA ARG A 522 25.69 -15.88 23.70
C ARG A 522 26.83 -14.95 23.31
N THR A 523 28.03 -15.50 23.11
CA THR A 523 29.21 -14.73 22.69
C THR A 523 29.71 -15.18 21.33
N ASN A 524 30.45 -14.30 20.65
CA ASN A 524 31.09 -14.64 19.39
C ASN A 524 32.18 -15.71 19.58
N ALA A 525 32.91 -15.66 20.70
CA ALA A 525 33.94 -16.62 21.05
C ALA A 525 33.38 -18.03 21.25
N GLU A 526 32.28 -18.18 22.00
CA GLU A 526 31.60 -19.47 22.19
C GLU A 526 31.11 -20.06 20.86
N LEU A 527 30.52 -19.23 19.99
CA LEU A 527 30.09 -19.65 18.66
C LEU A 527 31.29 -20.16 17.85
N LEU A 528 32.36 -19.38 17.79
CA LEU A 528 33.53 -19.71 16.98
C LEU A 528 34.24 -20.97 17.49
N CYS A 529 34.39 -21.10 18.80
CA CYS A 529 34.93 -22.29 19.45
C CYS A 529 34.07 -23.54 19.17
N THR A 530 32.74 -23.42 19.27
CA THR A 530 31.81 -24.51 18.98
C THR A 530 31.88 -24.95 17.52
N VAL A 531 31.93 -23.99 16.58
CA VAL A 531 32.03 -24.29 15.14
C VAL A 531 33.36 -24.97 14.83
N ARG A 532 34.48 -24.52 15.40
CA ARG A 532 35.79 -25.17 15.25
C ARG A 532 35.80 -26.59 15.81
N LYS A 533 35.23 -26.79 17.01
CA LYS A 533 35.12 -28.12 17.63
C LYS A 533 34.35 -29.11 16.75
N ASN A 534 33.25 -28.65 16.14
CA ASN A 534 32.41 -29.50 15.30
C ASN A 534 32.98 -29.70 13.89
N ASN A 535 33.90 -28.83 13.45
CA ASN A 535 34.48 -28.84 12.10
C ASN A 535 36.01 -28.68 12.14
N PRO A 536 36.75 -29.66 12.68
CA PRO A 536 38.19 -29.51 12.94
C PRO A 536 39.02 -29.28 11.67
N GLN A 537 38.61 -29.84 10.53
CA GLN A 537 39.34 -29.79 9.25
C GLN A 537 38.85 -28.70 8.28
N ALA A 538 37.80 -27.98 8.65
CA ALA A 538 37.23 -26.95 7.78
C ALA A 538 38.02 -25.64 7.85
N TYR A 539 37.96 -24.86 6.78
CA TYR A 539 38.54 -23.52 6.74
C TYR A 539 37.53 -22.50 7.27
N ILE A 540 37.74 -22.00 8.49
CA ILE A 540 36.81 -21.13 9.20
C ILE A 540 37.19 -19.67 8.99
N ILE A 541 36.24 -18.94 8.42
CA ILE A 541 36.32 -17.51 8.21
C ILE A 541 35.43 -16.82 9.24
N TYR A 542 36.00 -15.96 10.07
CA TYR A 542 35.25 -15.14 10.99
C TYR A 542 35.03 -13.73 10.43
N LYS A 543 33.76 -13.31 10.34
CA LYS A 543 33.39 -11.96 9.92
C LYS A 543 32.88 -11.14 11.10
N PRO A 544 33.69 -10.26 11.71
CA PRO A 544 33.22 -9.39 12.80
C PRO A 544 32.14 -8.41 12.31
N HIS A 545 31.25 -8.03 13.22
CA HIS A 545 30.15 -7.11 12.94
C HIS A 545 30.68 -5.70 12.56
N PRO A 546 30.14 -5.04 11.52
CA PRO A 546 30.67 -3.75 11.05
C PRO A 546 30.62 -2.63 12.11
N ASP A 547 29.62 -2.58 12.99
CA ASP A 547 29.58 -1.58 14.07
C ASP A 547 30.66 -1.78 15.14
N VAL A 548 31.16 -3.02 15.32
CA VAL A 548 32.30 -3.31 16.21
C VAL A 548 33.59 -2.85 15.54
N VAL A 549 33.77 -3.20 14.25
CA VAL A 549 34.93 -2.75 13.45
C VAL A 549 34.99 -1.22 13.33
N ALA A 550 33.85 -0.55 13.22
CA ALA A 550 33.76 0.90 13.14
C ALA A 550 33.96 1.62 14.49
N GLY A 551 34.14 0.88 15.60
CA GLY A 551 34.31 1.44 16.94
C GLY A 551 33.03 2.03 17.55
N ASN A 552 31.86 1.81 16.94
CA ASN A 552 30.58 2.35 17.43
C ASN A 552 30.04 1.60 18.65
N ARG A 553 30.49 0.36 18.89
CA ARG A 553 30.14 -0.45 20.05
C ARG A 553 31.38 -1.14 20.62
N LYS A 554 31.39 -1.33 21.94
CA LYS A 554 32.51 -1.98 22.65
C LYS A 554 32.65 -3.44 22.18
N ASN A 555 33.88 -3.85 21.90
CA ASN A 555 34.25 -5.25 21.77
C ASN A 555 34.64 -5.77 23.16
N THR A 556 34.11 -6.91 23.55
CA THR A 556 34.40 -7.59 24.82
C THR A 556 35.75 -8.32 24.77
N ASP A 557 36.11 -8.86 23.60
CA ASP A 557 37.35 -9.62 23.40
C ASP A 557 38.34 -8.90 22.45
N ARG A 558 39.63 -9.21 22.54
CA ARG A 558 40.63 -8.70 21.58
C ARG A 558 40.52 -9.52 20.29
N LEU A 559 40.70 -8.88 19.13
CA LEU A 559 40.58 -9.58 17.84
C LEU A 559 41.55 -10.77 17.70
N ASP A 560 42.68 -10.73 18.41
CA ASP A 560 43.67 -11.80 18.47
C ASP A 560 43.13 -13.09 19.10
N ASP A 561 42.15 -12.99 20.00
CA ASP A 561 41.53 -14.14 20.68
C ASP A 561 40.65 -14.97 19.72
N TYR A 562 40.26 -14.44 18.56
CA TYR A 562 39.49 -15.19 17.56
C TYR A 562 40.36 -16.00 16.60
N ARG A 563 41.63 -15.62 16.42
CA ARG A 563 42.55 -16.30 15.49
C ARG A 563 42.93 -17.71 15.93
N GLN A 564 42.75 -18.03 17.22
CA GLN A 564 42.94 -19.39 17.72
C GLN A 564 41.87 -20.39 17.20
N TYR A 565 40.71 -19.87 16.76
CA TYR A 565 39.59 -20.71 16.29
C TYR A 565 39.26 -20.47 14.80
N ALA A 566 39.58 -19.29 14.25
CA ALA A 566 39.39 -18.96 12.83
C ALA A 566 40.70 -18.97 12.05
N ASP A 567 40.68 -19.55 10.84
CA ASP A 567 41.81 -19.50 9.90
C ASP A 567 41.96 -18.12 9.27
N PHE A 568 40.86 -17.37 9.13
CA PHE A 568 40.87 -16.03 8.55
C PHE A 568 39.83 -15.10 9.18
N VAL A 569 40.23 -13.87 9.51
CA VAL A 569 39.34 -12.82 10.04
C VAL A 569 39.15 -11.73 9.00
N VAL A 570 37.91 -11.52 8.56
CA VAL A 570 37.57 -10.60 7.45
C VAL A 570 36.99 -9.30 7.98
N GLU A 571 37.79 -8.25 8.13
CA GLU A 571 37.25 -6.99 8.69
C GLU A 571 36.51 -6.14 7.65
N LYS A 572 37.08 -6.01 6.44
CA LYS A 572 36.71 -4.97 5.46
C LYS A 572 35.72 -5.41 4.39
N ALA A 573 35.62 -6.71 4.10
CA ALA A 573 34.76 -7.19 3.01
C ALA A 573 33.27 -7.09 3.37
N ASN A 574 32.42 -6.97 2.36
CA ASN A 574 30.98 -7.04 2.52
C ASN A 574 30.58 -8.48 2.95
N ILE A 575 29.62 -8.59 3.87
CA ILE A 575 29.07 -9.88 4.32
C ILE A 575 28.55 -10.71 3.14
N LEU A 576 27.93 -10.08 2.13
CA LEU A 576 27.39 -10.78 0.96
C LEU A 576 28.50 -11.41 0.11
N ASP A 577 29.65 -10.72 0.00
CA ASP A 577 30.81 -11.26 -0.71
C ASP A 577 31.42 -12.43 0.08
N CYS A 578 31.42 -12.36 1.41
CA CYS A 578 31.83 -13.48 2.26
C CYS A 578 30.92 -14.69 2.06
N ILE A 579 29.59 -14.49 2.12
CA ILE A 579 28.59 -15.55 1.92
C ILE A 579 28.78 -16.24 0.56
N ASN A 580 29.03 -15.48 -0.51
CA ASN A 580 29.21 -16.04 -1.84
C ASN A 580 30.42 -16.97 -1.95
N GLN A 581 31.46 -16.78 -1.13
CA GLN A 581 32.74 -17.50 -1.20
C GLN A 581 32.81 -18.76 -0.34
N VAL A 582 31.82 -18.98 0.54
CA VAL A 582 31.78 -20.11 1.48
C VAL A 582 30.73 -21.16 1.11
N ASP A 583 30.85 -22.33 1.71
CA ASP A 583 29.94 -23.45 1.50
C ASP A 583 28.81 -23.43 2.54
N GLU A 584 29.16 -23.11 3.79
CA GLU A 584 28.21 -23.04 4.91
C GLU A 584 28.35 -21.72 5.69
N VAL A 585 27.23 -21.28 6.28
CA VAL A 585 27.18 -20.11 7.17
C VAL A 585 26.69 -20.53 8.54
N HIS A 586 27.46 -20.21 9.58
CA HIS A 586 27.17 -20.53 10.97
C HIS A 586 26.86 -19.24 11.74
N THR A 587 25.71 -19.22 12.41
CA THR A 587 25.23 -18.02 13.11
C THR A 587 24.44 -18.36 14.36
N MET A 588 24.42 -17.45 15.33
CA MET A 588 23.44 -17.45 16.41
C MET A 588 22.10 -16.98 15.86
N THR A 589 21.95 -15.66 15.64
CA THR A 589 20.66 -15.04 15.29
C THR A 589 20.78 -13.96 14.21
N SER A 590 21.92 -13.85 13.54
CA SER A 590 22.22 -12.77 12.59
C SER A 590 21.29 -12.81 11.38
N LEU A 591 20.92 -11.63 10.85
CA LEU A 591 20.22 -11.57 9.56
C LEU A 591 21.04 -12.18 8.42
N ALA A 592 22.37 -12.25 8.54
CA ALA A 592 23.24 -12.84 7.53
C ALA A 592 22.89 -14.30 7.21
N GLY A 593 22.33 -15.06 8.16
CA GLY A 593 21.85 -16.41 7.88
C GLY A 593 20.67 -16.42 6.90
N PHE A 594 19.74 -15.47 7.00
CA PHE A 594 18.69 -15.30 5.99
C PHE A 594 19.28 -14.85 4.64
N GLU A 595 20.24 -13.92 4.63
CA GLU A 595 20.92 -13.49 3.40
C GLU A 595 21.69 -14.64 2.73
N ALA A 596 22.14 -15.63 3.50
CA ALA A 596 22.77 -16.85 3.03
C ALA A 596 21.75 -17.85 2.45
N LEU A 597 20.57 -18.00 3.09
CA LEU A 597 19.46 -18.78 2.53
C LEU A 597 19.00 -18.24 1.17
N LEU A 598 18.93 -16.91 1.00
CA LEU A 598 18.61 -16.29 -0.29
C LEU A 598 19.56 -16.75 -1.41
N ARG A 599 20.81 -17.05 -1.07
CA ARG A 599 21.89 -17.50 -1.98
C ARG A 599 22.08 -19.02 -1.97
N GLU A 600 21.11 -19.75 -1.44
CA GLU A 600 21.09 -21.21 -1.40
C GLU A 600 22.31 -21.81 -0.69
N LYS A 601 22.88 -21.08 0.28
CA LYS A 601 23.93 -21.62 1.15
C LYS A 601 23.32 -22.45 2.26
N LYS A 602 24.06 -23.46 2.71
CA LYS A 602 23.68 -24.23 3.90
C LYS A 602 23.90 -23.37 5.14
N VAL A 603 22.89 -23.28 6.00
CA VAL A 603 22.92 -22.39 7.17
C VAL A 603 22.75 -23.21 8.44
N HIS A 604 23.69 -23.06 9.37
CA HIS A 604 23.65 -23.64 10.70
C HIS A 604 23.24 -22.58 11.73
N CYS A 605 22.15 -22.84 12.45
CA CYS A 605 21.60 -21.94 13.47
C CYS A 605 21.87 -22.51 14.87
N TYR A 606 22.69 -21.79 15.64
CA TYR A 606 23.00 -22.09 17.04
C TYR A 606 22.11 -21.30 18.02
N GLY A 607 21.39 -20.30 17.52
CA GLY A 607 20.24 -19.69 18.18
C GLY A 607 18.94 -20.04 17.44
N LEU A 608 17.90 -19.28 17.73
CA LEU A 608 16.54 -19.43 17.20
C LEU A 608 16.10 -18.17 16.42
N PRO A 609 16.84 -17.75 15.36
CA PRO A 609 16.42 -16.60 14.54
C PRO A 609 15.08 -16.87 13.87
N PHE A 610 14.42 -15.82 13.37
CA PHE A 610 13.09 -15.92 12.73
C PHE A 610 12.99 -16.94 11.58
N TYR A 611 14.10 -17.24 10.92
CA TYR A 611 14.19 -18.15 9.77
C TYR A 611 14.63 -19.59 10.14
N SER A 612 14.88 -19.89 11.41
CA SER A 612 15.19 -21.24 11.90
C SER A 612 13.93 -22.07 12.16
N ASN A 613 14.06 -23.40 12.21
CA ASN A 613 13.00 -24.37 12.52
C ASN A 613 11.83 -24.39 11.50
N TRP A 614 12.09 -24.00 10.26
CA TRP A 614 11.13 -24.13 9.14
C TRP A 614 11.54 -25.20 8.12
N GLY A 615 12.59 -25.97 8.41
CA GLY A 615 13.15 -27.00 7.52
C GLY A 615 14.12 -26.49 6.46
N LEU A 616 14.54 -25.21 6.53
CA LEU A 616 15.48 -24.58 5.59
C LEU A 616 16.91 -24.46 6.16
N THR A 617 17.09 -24.72 7.45
CA THR A 617 18.34 -24.56 8.19
C THR A 617 18.69 -25.86 8.91
N VAL A 618 19.98 -26.01 9.26
CA VAL A 618 20.41 -27.01 10.24
C VAL A 618 20.34 -26.37 11.61
N ASP A 619 19.27 -26.67 12.34
CA ASP A 619 19.00 -26.08 13.65
C ASP A 619 19.62 -26.93 14.76
N HIS A 620 20.51 -26.33 15.56
CA HIS A 620 21.09 -26.97 16.74
C HIS A 620 20.19 -26.87 17.98
N LEU A 621 19.09 -26.13 17.86
CA LEU A 621 18.06 -25.97 18.88
C LEU A 621 16.67 -26.15 18.26
N SER A 622 15.82 -26.91 18.95
CA SER A 622 14.44 -27.16 18.52
C SER A 622 13.48 -26.11 19.08
N LEU A 623 12.56 -25.62 18.24
CA LEU A 623 11.45 -24.76 18.63
C LEU A 623 10.13 -25.36 18.16
N ASN A 624 9.50 -26.17 19.01
CA ASN A 624 8.31 -26.99 18.69
C ASN A 624 7.10 -26.20 18.19
N ARG A 625 7.04 -24.89 18.45
CA ARG A 625 5.94 -24.04 18.03
C ARG A 625 5.93 -23.73 16.52
N ARG A 626 7.09 -23.85 15.86
CA ARG A 626 7.21 -23.78 14.39
C ARG A 626 7.12 -25.19 13.85
N SER A 627 5.94 -25.54 13.34
CA SER A 627 5.63 -26.93 12.94
C SER A 627 5.49 -27.11 11.43
N ARG A 628 5.40 -26.01 10.67
CA ARG A 628 5.31 -26.05 9.21
C ARG A 628 6.69 -26.15 8.58
N LYS A 629 6.83 -26.93 7.51
CA LYS A 629 7.98 -26.83 6.60
C LYS A 629 7.68 -25.82 5.51
N LEU A 630 8.63 -24.92 5.25
CA LEU A 630 8.51 -23.89 4.23
C LEU A 630 9.48 -24.15 3.08
N SER A 631 9.06 -23.78 1.88
CA SER A 631 9.98 -23.47 0.79
C SER A 631 10.67 -22.12 1.04
N LEU A 632 11.84 -21.93 0.42
CA LEU A 632 12.56 -20.66 0.50
C LEU A 632 11.70 -19.49 -0.02
N LEU A 633 10.88 -19.70 -1.05
CA LEU A 633 10.01 -18.66 -1.61
C LEU A 633 8.89 -18.24 -0.65
N GLU A 634 8.30 -19.19 0.09
CA GLU A 634 7.32 -18.88 1.13
C GLU A 634 7.96 -18.08 2.26
N LEU A 635 9.17 -18.45 2.69
CA LEU A 635 9.93 -17.67 3.68
C LEU A 635 10.18 -16.24 3.17
N ILE A 636 10.63 -16.08 1.92
CA ILE A 636 10.86 -14.76 1.32
C ILE A 636 9.56 -13.94 1.25
N ALA A 637 8.45 -14.56 0.84
CA ALA A 637 7.16 -13.89 0.78
C ALA A 637 6.72 -13.39 2.17
N GLY A 638 6.76 -14.25 3.18
CA GLY A 638 6.41 -13.86 4.55
C GLY A 638 7.31 -12.74 5.09
N VAL A 639 8.62 -12.88 4.91
CA VAL A 639 9.64 -11.99 5.49
C VAL A 639 9.73 -10.64 4.79
N LEU A 640 9.64 -10.59 3.46
CA LEU A 640 9.90 -9.37 2.67
C LEU A 640 8.64 -8.76 2.03
N ILE A 641 7.57 -9.52 1.84
CA ILE A 641 6.36 -9.02 1.18
C ILE A 641 5.27 -8.68 2.18
N TYR A 642 5.02 -9.58 3.15
CA TYR A 642 3.86 -9.47 4.04
C TYR A 642 4.16 -8.80 5.38
N TYR A 643 5.35 -9.00 5.94
CA TYR A 643 5.65 -8.54 7.30
C TYR A 643 6.09 -7.07 7.40
N PRO A 644 6.98 -6.54 6.54
CA PRO A 644 7.45 -5.15 6.65
C PRO A 644 6.55 -4.18 5.88
N GLN A 645 6.48 -2.95 6.36
CA GLN A 645 5.96 -1.80 5.61
C GLN A 645 7.11 -1.10 4.89
N TYR A 646 6.84 -0.56 3.70
CA TYR A 646 7.82 0.18 2.89
C TYR A 646 7.29 1.57 2.55
N ILE A 647 8.18 2.57 2.62
CA ILE A 647 7.86 3.97 2.33
C ILE A 647 8.83 4.54 1.28
N ASP A 648 8.29 5.27 0.29
CA ASP A 648 9.12 6.05 -0.62
C ASP A 648 9.74 7.24 0.16
N PRO A 649 11.08 7.33 0.23
CA PRO A 649 11.74 8.37 1.02
C PRO A 649 11.55 9.79 0.45
N LYS A 650 11.15 9.94 -0.82
CA LYS A 650 10.87 11.21 -1.49
C LYS A 650 9.41 11.62 -1.30
N THR A 651 8.45 10.74 -1.60
CA THR A 651 7.02 11.11 -1.51
C THR A 651 6.40 10.85 -0.15
N LYS A 652 7.08 10.11 0.73
CA LYS A 652 6.61 9.75 2.08
C LYS A 652 5.35 8.88 2.07
N THR A 653 5.05 8.23 0.95
CA THR A 653 3.88 7.37 0.75
C THR A 653 4.25 5.90 0.82
N MET A 654 3.28 5.04 1.13
CA MET A 654 3.42 3.59 1.05
C MET A 654 3.85 3.17 -0.36
N ILE A 655 4.80 2.25 -0.43
CA ILE A 655 5.23 1.53 -1.63
C ILE A 655 5.35 0.05 -1.31
N ASP A 656 5.63 -0.74 -2.32
CA ASP A 656 5.88 -2.15 -2.20
C ASP A 656 7.38 -2.48 -2.16
N VAL A 657 7.71 -3.74 -1.86
CA VAL A 657 9.11 -4.17 -1.75
C VAL A 657 9.89 -4.06 -3.06
N GLN A 658 9.22 -4.27 -4.21
CA GLN A 658 9.89 -4.19 -5.51
C GLN A 658 10.35 -2.76 -5.77
N ARG A 659 9.47 -1.78 -5.55
CA ARG A 659 9.85 -0.36 -5.64
C ARG A 659 10.91 0.01 -4.62
N ALA A 660 10.83 -0.52 -3.39
CA ALA A 660 11.85 -0.26 -2.39
C ALA A 660 13.24 -0.72 -2.84
N VAL A 661 13.33 -1.91 -3.45
CA VAL A 661 14.57 -2.43 -4.06
C VAL A 661 15.05 -1.55 -5.21
N ASP A 662 14.16 -1.13 -6.12
CA ASP A 662 14.52 -0.19 -7.20
C ASP A 662 15.14 1.10 -6.65
N ILE A 663 14.54 1.69 -5.62
CA ILE A 663 15.04 2.90 -4.96
C ILE A 663 16.42 2.65 -4.34
N LEU A 664 16.65 1.49 -3.71
CA LEU A 664 17.96 1.14 -3.16
C LEU A 664 19.02 1.00 -4.25
N ILE A 665 18.67 0.38 -5.39
CA ILE A 665 19.54 0.25 -6.58
C ILE A 665 19.88 1.64 -7.14
N GLU A 666 18.88 2.49 -7.36
CA GLU A 666 19.05 3.86 -7.85
C GLU A 666 19.98 4.68 -6.92
N LYS A 667 19.78 4.59 -5.60
CA LYS A 667 20.64 5.26 -4.61
C LYS A 667 22.07 4.73 -4.64
N ARG A 668 22.27 3.41 -4.74
CA ARG A 668 23.61 2.81 -4.79
C ARG A 668 24.38 3.24 -6.03
N ARG A 669 23.73 3.29 -7.20
CA ARG A 669 24.34 3.77 -8.45
C ARG A 669 24.81 5.22 -8.33
N LYS A 670 23.99 6.09 -7.73
CA LYS A 670 24.36 7.51 -7.49
C LYS A 670 25.56 7.65 -6.55
N ILE A 671 25.69 6.80 -5.53
CA ILE A 671 26.83 6.82 -4.60
C ILE A 671 28.11 6.31 -5.27
N LYS A 672 28.05 5.23 -6.07
CA LYS A 672 29.24 4.72 -6.80
C LYS A 672 29.85 5.76 -7.74
N ASN A 673 29.02 6.62 -8.34
CA ASN A 673 29.49 7.69 -9.22
C ASN A 673 30.15 8.86 -8.45
N ASN A 674 29.88 8.99 -7.15
CA ASN A 674 30.47 9.99 -6.28
C ASN A 674 31.49 9.32 -5.35
N LYS A 675 32.73 9.14 -5.80
CA LYS A 675 33.85 8.62 -4.97
C LYS A 675 34.00 9.45 -3.69
N LEU A 676 33.58 8.93 -2.54
CA LEU A 676 33.77 9.57 -1.25
C LEU A 676 34.41 8.59 -0.28
N HIS A 677 35.65 8.87 0.13
CA HIS A 677 36.35 8.15 1.19
C HIS A 677 35.81 8.58 2.56
N THR A 678 35.24 7.64 3.31
CA THR A 678 34.68 7.88 4.64
C THR A 678 35.76 8.02 5.70
N ASN A 679 35.97 9.24 6.21
CA ASN A 679 36.70 9.54 7.46
C ASN A 679 35.73 9.95 8.59
N TYR A 680 36.20 10.01 9.84
CA TYR A 680 35.40 10.35 11.03
C TYR A 680 34.56 11.64 10.90
N PHE A 681 35.17 12.73 10.40
CA PHE A 681 34.47 13.99 10.14
C PHE A 681 33.37 13.85 9.08
N MET A 682 33.55 12.97 8.12
CA MET A 682 32.55 12.66 7.10
C MET A 682 31.37 11.88 7.69
N ASN A 683 31.59 11.01 8.68
CA ASN A 683 30.50 10.35 9.41
C ASN A 683 29.66 11.37 10.20
N ILE A 684 30.28 12.36 10.83
CA ILE A 684 29.56 13.46 11.51
C ILE A 684 28.78 14.32 10.50
N PHE A 685 29.42 14.72 9.39
CA PHE A 685 28.75 15.46 8.33
C PHE A 685 27.58 14.67 7.73
N MET A 686 27.73 13.38 7.49
CA MET A 686 26.66 12.52 6.98
C MET A 686 25.51 12.39 7.99
N LYS A 687 25.81 12.30 9.30
CA LYS A 687 24.79 12.35 10.36
C LYS A 687 24.02 13.68 10.32
N LEU A 688 24.72 14.81 10.25
CA LEU A 688 24.09 16.15 10.18
C LEU A 688 23.27 16.33 8.91
N LYS A 689 23.80 15.92 7.75
CA LYS A 689 23.10 15.95 6.46
C LYS A 689 21.83 15.10 6.48
N ASN A 690 21.91 13.88 7.04
CA ASN A 690 20.76 13.00 7.15
C ASN A 690 19.69 13.59 8.07
N VAL A 691 20.08 14.14 9.23
CA VAL A 691 19.16 14.86 10.13
C VAL A 691 18.52 16.05 9.42
N TYR A 692 19.30 16.92 8.76
CA TYR A 692 18.76 18.06 8.02
C TYR A 692 17.78 17.64 6.91
N SER A 693 18.10 16.57 6.16
CA SER A 693 17.21 16.06 5.09
C SER A 693 15.89 15.47 5.59
N VAL A 694 15.84 15.06 6.85
CA VAL A 694 14.63 14.53 7.51
C VAL A 694 13.78 15.65 8.10
N LEU A 695 14.42 16.75 8.50
CA LEU A 695 13.75 17.90 9.11
C LEU A 695 13.13 18.86 8.10
N ARG A 696 13.53 18.79 6.83
CA ARG A 696 12.94 19.49 5.69
C ARG A 696 11.85 18.65 5.04
#